data_AF-M0H9P0-F1
#
_entry.id   AF-M0H9P0-F1
#
_cell.length_a   1.000
_cell.length_b   1.000
_cell.length_c   1.000
_cell.angle_alpha   90.00
_cell.angle_beta   90.00
_cell.angle_gamma   90.00
#
_symmetry.space_group_name_H-M   'P 1'
#
loop_
_entity.id
_entity.type
_entity.pdbx_description
1 polymer ?
#
loop_
_entity_poly.entity_id
_entity_poly.type
_entity_poly.pdbx_seq_one_letter_code
_entity_poly.pdbx_strand_id
1 'polypeptide(L)'
;MLVVGCLVATAPVAAVSAGAVADASAPSADAPGSLGGADRVSALGPAPGPLQQTANATNNSTGVIHENPDEVDDENELDRLLSYLSGELNGDIGASTLRLSQGEYAAAKAALGDDYDDSLGKYVDVEGEVGGDGAGEEYRTVSETQRGYVDTVSEFRETRREYEAARRAGNDERARELARNLTRLAENGEAQSDRLLTAFDVISNRTDGDLAESSAQLAAVQANISEQRDEIVSREFVATRLAVGDYDRNISFTDPLVLSGSLVTDNGTPVETGSARFAVGGQTVQSAVDPDGSFELTYRPTRIPVSTESLTVRYLPDDASMYQATERVVPVAVSRVNATARLSEPSASAYGYADAVSVRATVRVNGTPVSNYPVSASFAGSSATAPATNASGASAVSATVPATATGTASIRVAPDGDSRAVTFVPATVAVPLETEGTALGVTARETANESVVVDGRLETDEGEAVSGQSVAVSVDGREVAAATTGASGAYRAAVDLPSDASVENATVSVAFDGEGTNLEPSDATASIRLSNAPDGDGAGNGASGGLPFDPLDLAWVVAGTAVVGLVAAVLLRRNDADDAAAATVAESAATESDEPAEPEPAATEASALDSAADALDEGRPNDAVVVAYAGVRRALGAAAGIDDAATHWEFCDRCVDAGVAPAEALESLTAGYERAAYSGLSVSDADAAELVETARSVVAPDETGLPESSDSGDAADASEPVGPVE
;
A
#
# COMPACT_ATOMS: atom_id res chain seq x y z
N MET A 1 1.91 -26.45 48.05
CA MET A 1 3.37 -26.35 48.25
C MET A 1 4.05 -27.29 47.25
N LEU A 2 4.38 -26.77 46.07
CA LEU A 2 5.34 -27.36 45.13
C LEU A 2 5.64 -26.28 44.08
N VAL A 3 6.90 -25.86 44.07
CA VAL A 3 7.48 -24.80 43.25
C VAL A 3 8.03 -25.45 41.99
N VAL A 4 7.73 -24.88 40.82
CA VAL A 4 8.42 -25.20 39.56
C VAL A 4 8.77 -23.86 38.92
N GLY A 5 10.07 -23.58 38.85
CA GLY A 5 10.64 -22.38 38.22
C GLY A 5 11.00 -22.66 36.77
N CYS A 6 10.73 -21.69 35.89
CA CYS A 6 11.21 -21.66 34.51
C CYS A 6 12.44 -20.77 34.41
N LEU A 7 13.47 -21.32 33.76
CA LEU A 7 14.77 -20.72 33.49
C LEU A 7 14.78 -20.27 32.03
N VAL A 8 14.97 -18.96 31.79
CA VAL A 8 15.09 -18.35 30.46
C VAL A 8 16.58 -18.26 30.11
N ALA A 9 16.97 -18.75 28.94
CA ALA A 9 18.33 -18.66 28.41
C ALA A 9 18.37 -17.62 27.28
N THR A 10 19.23 -16.62 27.43
CA THR A 10 19.56 -15.59 26.43
C THR A 10 20.93 -15.89 25.83
N ALA A 11 21.05 -15.85 24.50
CA ALA A 11 22.32 -15.94 23.78
C ALA A 11 22.79 -14.54 23.32
N PRO A 12 24.09 -14.22 23.35
CA PRO A 12 24.62 -12.96 22.82
C PRO A 12 25.14 -13.11 21.38
N VAL A 13 24.92 -12.07 20.56
CA VAL A 13 25.56 -11.90 19.24
C VAL A 13 26.82 -11.04 19.41
N ALA A 14 27.96 -11.55 18.92
CA ALA A 14 29.25 -10.87 18.95
C ALA A 14 29.54 -10.19 17.59
N ALA A 15 29.97 -8.94 17.67
CA ALA A 15 30.51 -8.17 16.57
C ALA A 15 31.93 -8.64 16.20
N VAL A 16 32.23 -8.66 14.90
CA VAL A 16 33.61 -8.71 14.38
C VAL A 16 33.76 -7.62 13.33
N SER A 17 34.70 -6.73 13.60
CA SER A 17 35.24 -5.71 12.70
C SER A 17 36.75 -5.95 12.56
N ALA A 18 37.29 -5.94 11.33
CA ALA A 18 38.61 -5.42 10.96
C ALA A 18 39.07 -5.94 9.58
N GLY A 19 39.67 -5.05 8.77
CA GLY A 19 40.67 -5.46 7.77
C GLY A 19 40.83 -4.55 6.54
N ALA A 20 41.69 -3.52 6.65
CA ALA A 20 42.42 -2.88 5.54
C ALA A 20 43.38 -3.92 4.86
N VAL A 21 43.98 -3.77 3.67
CA VAL A 21 44.88 -2.72 3.15
C VAL A 21 45.14 -2.93 1.62
N ALA A 22 45.64 -1.87 0.96
CA ALA A 22 46.21 -1.66 -0.40
C ALA A 22 47.01 -2.83 -1.08
N ASP A 23 47.30 -2.89 -2.38
CA ASP A 23 48.06 -1.95 -3.23
C ASP A 23 48.28 -2.51 -4.66
N ALA A 24 48.52 -1.60 -5.61
CA ALA A 24 49.28 -1.65 -6.88
C ALA A 24 49.19 -2.81 -7.89
N SER A 25 48.89 -2.47 -9.16
CA SER A 25 49.92 -2.31 -10.23
C SER A 25 49.29 -2.16 -11.63
N ALA A 26 49.62 -1.08 -12.34
CA ALA A 26 49.60 -0.98 -13.81
C ALA A 26 51.00 -1.36 -14.36
N PRO A 27 51.19 -1.62 -15.69
CA PRO A 27 51.33 -0.51 -16.65
C PRO A 27 50.95 -0.79 -18.13
N SER A 28 50.67 0.33 -18.85
CA SER A 28 51.09 0.70 -20.23
C SER A 28 50.84 -0.22 -21.43
N ALA A 29 50.64 0.21 -22.67
CA ALA A 29 50.39 1.48 -23.38
C ALA A 29 50.27 1.11 -24.87
N ASP A 30 49.42 1.76 -25.66
CA ASP A 30 49.81 2.33 -26.96
C ASP A 30 48.64 3.11 -27.60
N ALA A 31 48.91 4.37 -27.89
CA ALA A 31 48.23 5.24 -28.86
C ALA A 31 49.34 5.79 -29.78
N PRO A 32 49.09 6.18 -31.04
CA PRO A 32 48.67 7.57 -31.33
C PRO A 32 47.76 7.65 -32.61
N GLY A 33 47.17 8.77 -33.04
CA GLY A 33 47.23 10.19 -32.69
C GLY A 33 46.16 10.96 -33.51
N SER A 34 45.71 12.12 -33.02
CA SER A 34 46.10 13.47 -33.52
C SER A 34 45.27 13.91 -34.76
N LEU A 35 44.54 15.03 -34.84
CA LEU A 35 44.79 16.46 -34.51
C LEU A 35 43.41 17.17 -34.44
N GLY A 36 43.06 18.03 -33.47
CA GLY A 36 43.41 19.47 -33.36
C GLY A 36 42.42 20.37 -34.15
N GLY A 37 41.76 21.42 -33.65
CA GLY A 37 41.76 22.14 -32.39
C GLY A 37 40.95 23.45 -32.48
N ALA A 38 40.60 24.01 -31.31
CA ALA A 38 40.39 25.42 -30.92
C ALA A 38 39.47 26.40 -31.72
N ASP A 39 38.36 26.77 -31.06
CA ASP A 39 38.06 28.09 -30.49
C ASP A 39 38.17 29.39 -31.36
N ARG A 40 36.98 30.01 -31.56
CA ARG A 40 36.58 31.40 -31.19
C ARG A 40 37.04 32.68 -31.94
N VAL A 41 35.98 33.37 -32.46
CA VAL A 41 35.60 34.81 -32.38
C VAL A 41 35.82 35.77 -33.59
N SER A 42 34.70 36.36 -34.05
CA SER A 42 34.43 37.78 -34.46
C SER A 42 33.65 37.86 -35.78
N ALA A 43 32.77 38.81 -36.14
CA ALA A 43 31.88 39.81 -35.53
C ALA A 43 31.22 40.60 -36.71
N LEU A 44 29.99 41.16 -36.50
CA LEU A 44 29.35 42.33 -37.16
C LEU A 44 28.51 42.18 -38.48
N GLY A 45 27.27 42.73 -38.45
CA GLY A 45 26.17 42.73 -39.47
C GLY A 45 26.30 43.77 -40.62
N PRO A 46 25.24 44.41 -41.21
CA PRO A 46 23.78 44.46 -40.92
C PRO A 46 22.81 44.23 -42.15
N ALA A 47 21.49 44.37 -41.93
CA ALA A 47 20.32 44.10 -42.82
C ALA A 47 20.20 44.93 -44.14
N PRO A 48 19.37 44.50 -45.14
CA PRO A 48 17.96 44.94 -45.23
C PRO A 48 16.96 43.90 -45.81
N GLY A 49 15.66 44.04 -45.53
CA GLY A 49 14.56 43.32 -46.23
C GLY A 49 14.02 44.09 -47.45
N PRO A 50 12.82 43.80 -47.97
CA PRO A 50 12.12 42.53 -48.13
C PRO A 50 11.96 42.14 -49.62
N LEU A 51 11.69 40.86 -49.94
CA LEU A 51 11.10 40.48 -51.23
C LEU A 51 9.75 39.80 -50.99
N GLN A 52 8.70 40.50 -51.39
CA GLN A 52 7.38 39.93 -51.67
C GLN A 52 7.53 38.86 -52.76
N GLN A 53 7.07 37.64 -52.47
CA GLN A 53 6.61 36.74 -53.50
C GLN A 53 5.23 36.20 -53.12
N THR A 54 4.27 36.62 -53.92
CA THR A 54 2.85 36.28 -53.92
C THR A 54 2.59 34.81 -54.24
N ALA A 55 1.62 34.25 -53.52
CA ALA A 55 0.62 33.23 -53.89
C ALA A 55 1.16 31.92 -54.51
N ASN A 56 0.95 30.77 -53.84
CA ASN A 56 -0.34 30.07 -53.71
C ASN A 56 -0.10 28.69 -53.07
N ALA A 57 -0.43 28.50 -51.78
CA ALA A 57 -0.66 27.18 -51.18
C ALA A 57 -1.49 27.34 -49.91
N THR A 58 -2.49 26.50 -49.78
CA THR A 58 -3.61 26.51 -48.84
C THR A 58 -3.17 26.43 -47.38
N ASN A 59 -3.72 27.30 -46.53
CA ASN A 59 -3.63 27.24 -45.08
C ASN A 59 -4.27 25.95 -44.53
N ASN A 60 -3.54 25.20 -43.70
CA ASN A 60 -4.12 24.59 -42.51
C ASN A 60 -3.04 24.41 -41.44
N SER A 61 -2.67 25.51 -40.79
CA SER A 61 -1.93 25.49 -39.53
C SER A 61 -2.95 25.67 -38.40
N THR A 62 -3.49 24.57 -37.88
CA THR A 62 -4.17 24.54 -36.58
C THR A 62 -3.18 23.95 -35.59
N GLY A 63 -2.41 24.84 -34.97
CA GLY A 63 -1.33 24.48 -34.05
C GLY A 63 -0.89 25.72 -33.29
N VAL A 64 -1.83 26.32 -32.54
CA VAL A 64 -1.46 27.23 -31.45
C VAL A 64 -1.03 26.30 -30.32
N ILE A 65 0.26 26.32 -29.97
CA ILE A 65 0.82 25.45 -28.90
C ILE A 65 0.85 26.21 -27.56
N HIS A 66 0.67 27.54 -27.57
CA HIS A 66 0.53 28.34 -26.35
C HIS A 66 -0.44 29.52 -26.61
N GLU A 67 -1.50 29.57 -25.82
CA GLU A 67 -2.48 30.67 -25.78
C GLU A 67 -2.30 31.48 -24.49
N ASN A 68 -2.67 32.76 -24.53
CA ASN A 68 -2.46 33.69 -23.43
C ASN A 68 -3.45 33.37 -22.29
N PRO A 69 -3.02 33.08 -21.05
CA PRO A 69 -3.89 32.61 -19.98
C PRO A 69 -5.04 33.57 -19.60
N ASP A 70 -4.92 34.86 -19.92
CA ASP A 70 -5.96 35.88 -19.66
C ASP A 70 -6.95 36.04 -20.84
N GLU A 71 -6.74 35.34 -21.96
CA GLU A 71 -7.63 35.31 -23.14
C GLU A 71 -8.31 33.95 -23.34
N VAL A 72 -8.02 32.95 -22.49
CA VAL A 72 -8.70 31.66 -22.48
C VAL A 72 -10.05 31.85 -21.80
N ASP A 73 -11.13 31.77 -22.57
CA ASP A 73 -12.50 31.90 -22.06
C ASP A 73 -13.33 30.74 -22.61
N ASP A 74 -12.99 29.50 -22.26
CA ASP A 74 -13.54 28.34 -22.97
C ASP A 74 -13.72 27.11 -22.09
N GLU A 75 -14.89 26.99 -21.43
CA GLU A 75 -15.41 25.73 -20.86
C GLU A 75 -15.20 24.55 -21.85
N ASN A 76 -15.29 24.82 -23.16
CA ASN A 76 -15.08 23.87 -24.26
C ASN A 76 -13.64 23.29 -24.35
N GLU A 77 -12.62 23.97 -23.83
CA GLU A 77 -11.23 23.47 -23.84
C GLU A 77 -10.95 22.55 -22.65
N LEU A 78 -11.53 22.86 -21.48
CA LEU A 78 -11.47 21.99 -20.30
C LEU A 78 -12.22 20.68 -20.54
N ASP A 79 -13.36 20.71 -21.24
CA ASP A 79 -14.08 19.51 -21.67
C ASP A 79 -13.23 18.59 -22.57
N ARG A 80 -12.42 19.17 -23.47
CA ARG A 80 -11.49 18.39 -24.32
C ARG A 80 -10.38 17.76 -23.50
N LEU A 81 -9.85 18.49 -22.52
CA LEU A 81 -8.81 17.98 -21.62
C LEU A 81 -9.36 16.84 -20.75
N LEU A 82 -10.59 16.96 -20.23
CA LEU A 82 -11.27 15.88 -19.50
C LEU A 82 -11.45 14.63 -20.35
N SER A 83 -11.84 14.78 -21.61
CA SER A 83 -11.98 13.65 -22.55
C SER A 83 -10.62 12.97 -22.81
N TYR A 84 -9.55 13.74 -22.96
CA TYR A 84 -8.20 13.20 -23.14
C TYR A 84 -7.73 12.41 -21.91
N LEU A 85 -7.83 13.01 -20.72
CA LEU A 85 -7.43 12.38 -19.46
C LEU A 85 -8.28 11.14 -19.15
N SER A 86 -9.58 11.19 -19.42
CA SER A 86 -10.45 10.01 -19.29
C SER A 86 -10.03 8.89 -20.25
N GLY A 87 -9.64 9.22 -21.49
CA GLY A 87 -9.13 8.24 -22.45
C GLY A 87 -7.83 7.57 -21.98
N GLU A 88 -6.92 8.34 -21.40
CA GLU A 88 -5.67 7.84 -20.81
C GLU A 88 -5.96 6.89 -19.64
N LEU A 89 -6.77 7.33 -18.67
CA LEU A 89 -7.17 6.51 -17.52
C LEU A 89 -7.88 5.22 -17.94
N ASN A 90 -8.77 5.28 -18.95
CA ASN A 90 -9.43 4.09 -19.48
C ASN A 90 -8.44 3.14 -20.18
N GLY A 91 -7.43 3.70 -20.86
CA GLY A 91 -6.35 2.93 -21.49
C GLY A 91 -5.54 2.13 -20.46
N ASP A 92 -5.20 2.75 -19.33
CA ASP A 92 -4.47 2.11 -18.23
C ASP A 92 -5.30 1.02 -17.53
N ILE A 93 -6.60 1.25 -17.33
CA ILE A 93 -7.56 0.24 -16.84
C ILE A 93 -7.60 -0.96 -17.79
N GLY A 94 -7.67 -0.69 -19.10
CA GLY A 94 -7.63 -1.72 -20.13
C GLY A 94 -6.33 -2.53 -20.09
N ALA A 95 -5.19 -1.86 -20.02
CA ALA A 95 -3.88 -2.50 -19.93
C ALA A 95 -3.73 -3.35 -18.66
N SER A 96 -4.21 -2.85 -17.52
CA SER A 96 -4.21 -3.59 -16.25
C SER A 96 -5.02 -4.88 -16.35
N THR A 97 -6.24 -4.79 -16.89
CA THR A 97 -7.15 -5.93 -17.00
C THR A 97 -6.62 -6.97 -17.99
N LEU A 98 -6.05 -6.53 -19.11
CA LEU A 98 -5.43 -7.40 -20.09
C LEU A 98 -4.25 -8.17 -19.47
N ARG A 99 -3.34 -7.48 -18.79
CA ARG A 99 -2.18 -8.08 -18.10
C ARG A 99 -2.62 -9.04 -16.99
N LEU A 100 -3.68 -8.71 -16.26
CA LEU A 100 -4.28 -9.62 -15.28
C LEU A 100 -4.76 -10.92 -15.96
N SER A 101 -5.46 -10.82 -17.10
CA SER A 101 -5.90 -11.97 -17.89
C SER A 101 -4.75 -12.74 -18.57
N GLN A 102 -3.53 -12.23 -18.57
CA GLN A 102 -2.34 -12.91 -19.10
C GLN A 102 -1.46 -13.50 -17.98
N GLY A 103 -1.69 -13.08 -16.74
CA GLY A 103 -0.94 -13.56 -15.60
C GLY A 103 0.27 -12.71 -15.23
N GLU A 104 0.24 -11.45 -15.62
CA GLU A 104 1.33 -10.51 -15.40
C GLU A 104 0.98 -9.55 -14.25
N TYR A 105 0.89 -10.06 -13.01
CA TYR A 105 0.45 -9.30 -11.80
C TYR A 105 1.17 -7.99 -11.60
N ALA A 106 2.50 -8.06 -11.63
CA ALA A 106 3.34 -6.90 -11.40
C ALA A 106 3.09 -5.83 -12.47
N ALA A 107 2.96 -6.25 -13.73
CA ALA A 107 2.69 -5.35 -14.84
C ALA A 107 1.24 -4.83 -14.83
N ALA A 108 0.26 -5.66 -14.41
CA ALA A 108 -1.13 -5.27 -14.24
C ALA A 108 -1.27 -4.20 -13.14
N LYS A 109 -0.54 -4.35 -12.03
CA LYS A 109 -0.48 -3.38 -10.94
C LYS A 109 0.23 -2.10 -11.36
N ALA A 110 1.34 -2.23 -12.09
CA ALA A 110 2.09 -1.09 -12.61
C ALA A 110 1.32 -0.25 -13.64
N ALA A 111 0.41 -0.85 -14.42
CA ALA A 111 -0.45 -0.13 -15.35
C ALA A 111 -1.33 0.91 -14.63
N LEU A 112 -1.75 0.59 -13.40
CA LEU A 112 -2.46 1.52 -12.54
C LEU A 112 -1.49 2.10 -11.52
N GLY A 113 -0.25 2.43 -11.88
CA GLY A 113 0.81 2.87 -10.96
C GLY A 113 0.82 4.38 -10.73
N ASP A 114 2.02 4.94 -10.53
CA ASP A 114 2.22 6.38 -10.29
C ASP A 114 1.70 7.24 -11.47
N ASP A 115 1.92 6.79 -12.71
CA ASP A 115 1.46 7.51 -13.91
C ASP A 115 -0.08 7.64 -13.96
N TYR A 116 -0.79 6.59 -13.56
CA TYR A 116 -2.25 6.60 -13.45
C TYR A 116 -2.71 7.56 -12.36
N ASP A 117 -2.09 7.50 -11.18
CA ASP A 117 -2.43 8.35 -10.05
C ASP A 117 -2.16 9.84 -10.37
N ASP A 118 -1.10 10.14 -11.14
CA ASP A 118 -0.79 11.47 -11.66
C ASP A 118 -1.86 11.96 -12.65
N SER A 119 -2.27 11.11 -13.60
CA SER A 119 -3.31 11.47 -14.58
C SER A 119 -4.70 11.58 -13.93
N LEU A 120 -4.98 10.81 -12.88
CA LEU A 120 -6.18 10.94 -12.06
C LEU A 120 -6.19 12.26 -11.27
N GLY A 121 -5.04 12.65 -10.71
CA GLY A 121 -4.89 13.95 -10.04
C GLY A 121 -5.25 15.10 -10.98
N LYS A 122 -4.71 15.08 -12.21
CA LYS A 122 -5.04 16.07 -13.25
C LYS A 122 -6.52 16.04 -13.62
N TYR A 123 -7.12 14.86 -13.75
CA TYR A 123 -8.54 14.72 -14.08
C TYR A 123 -9.43 15.36 -13.02
N VAL A 124 -9.18 15.06 -11.74
CA VAL A 124 -9.95 15.60 -10.61
C VAL A 124 -9.80 17.12 -10.49
N ASP A 125 -8.58 17.65 -10.70
CA ASP A 125 -8.34 19.09 -10.68
C ASP A 125 -9.13 19.81 -11.77
N VAL A 126 -9.13 19.29 -13.00
CA VAL A 126 -9.85 19.87 -14.14
C VAL A 126 -11.37 19.71 -13.96
N GLU A 127 -11.83 18.57 -13.46
CA GLU A 127 -13.25 18.29 -13.17
C GLU A 127 -13.82 19.32 -12.17
N GLY A 128 -13.05 19.63 -11.12
CA GLY A 128 -13.43 20.61 -10.10
C GLY A 128 -13.63 22.04 -10.63
N GLU A 129 -12.94 22.40 -11.72
CA GLU A 129 -13.04 23.72 -12.36
C GLU A 129 -14.25 23.80 -13.32
N VAL A 130 -14.61 22.69 -14.00
CA VAL A 130 -15.73 22.63 -14.95
C VAL A 130 -17.10 22.52 -14.24
N GLY A 131 -17.13 22.05 -12.98
CA GLY A 131 -18.35 22.06 -12.15
C GLY A 131 -19.41 21.03 -12.56
N GLY A 132 -19.00 19.91 -13.17
CA GLY A 132 -19.87 18.81 -13.60
C GLY A 132 -19.88 17.58 -12.67
N ASP A 133 -20.77 16.63 -12.95
CA ASP A 133 -20.80 15.30 -12.32
C ASP A 133 -19.79 14.38 -13.07
N GLY A 134 -18.48 14.56 -12.86
CA GLY A 134 -17.47 13.72 -13.49
C GLY A 134 -17.30 12.36 -12.79
N ALA A 135 -16.21 11.65 -13.11
CA ALA A 135 -15.98 10.27 -12.67
C ALA A 135 -14.75 10.09 -11.76
N GLY A 136 -14.25 11.18 -11.16
CA GLY A 136 -12.99 11.14 -10.41
C GLY A 136 -13.02 10.21 -9.19
N GLU A 137 -14.17 10.09 -8.52
CA GLU A 137 -14.36 9.14 -7.41
C GLU A 137 -14.34 7.68 -7.90
N GLU A 138 -14.98 7.41 -9.03
CA GLU A 138 -15.03 6.08 -9.62
C GLU A 138 -13.66 5.63 -10.16
N TYR A 139 -12.88 6.52 -10.79
CA TYR A 139 -11.50 6.22 -11.20
C TYR A 139 -10.60 5.89 -10.00
N ARG A 140 -10.73 6.64 -8.89
CA ARG A 140 -10.03 6.31 -7.65
C ARG A 140 -10.43 4.93 -7.13
N THR A 141 -11.73 4.63 -7.13
CA THR A 141 -12.27 3.32 -6.74
C THR A 141 -11.71 2.20 -7.61
N VAL A 142 -11.57 2.43 -8.92
CA VAL A 142 -10.97 1.47 -9.86
C VAL A 142 -9.51 1.21 -9.53
N SER A 143 -8.67 2.25 -9.36
CA SER A 143 -7.25 2.07 -9.00
C SER A 143 -7.08 1.19 -7.76
N GLU A 144 -7.78 1.54 -6.67
CA GLU A 144 -7.71 0.82 -5.40
C GLU A 144 -8.24 -0.61 -5.52
N THR A 145 -9.42 -0.78 -6.12
CA THR A 145 -10.10 -2.08 -6.18
C THR A 145 -9.43 -3.03 -7.17
N GLN A 146 -8.96 -2.54 -8.33
CA GLN A 146 -8.30 -3.36 -9.35
C GLN A 146 -6.93 -3.83 -8.85
N ARG A 147 -6.12 -2.96 -8.23
CA ARG A 147 -4.86 -3.38 -7.59
C ARG A 147 -5.10 -4.48 -6.54
N GLY A 148 -6.16 -4.32 -5.72
CA GLY A 148 -6.54 -5.34 -4.73
C GLY A 148 -7.11 -6.63 -5.34
N TYR A 149 -7.81 -6.54 -6.48
CA TYR A 149 -8.32 -7.71 -7.19
C TYR A 149 -7.18 -8.48 -7.87
N VAL A 150 -6.22 -7.77 -8.48
CA VAL A 150 -4.98 -8.34 -9.00
C VAL A 150 -4.30 -9.16 -7.90
N ASP A 151 -4.06 -8.59 -6.71
CA ASP A 151 -3.46 -9.31 -5.57
C ASP A 151 -4.29 -10.53 -5.11
N THR A 152 -5.62 -10.48 -5.22
CA THR A 152 -6.52 -11.59 -4.80
C THR A 152 -6.52 -12.75 -5.80
N VAL A 153 -6.62 -12.46 -7.11
CA VAL A 153 -6.52 -13.45 -8.19
C VAL A 153 -5.17 -14.15 -8.12
N SER A 154 -4.16 -13.34 -7.85
CA SER A 154 -2.80 -13.75 -7.57
C SER A 154 -2.84 -14.77 -6.41
N GLU A 155 -3.17 -14.37 -5.18
CA GLU A 155 -3.09 -15.27 -4.03
C GLU A 155 -3.89 -16.58 -4.20
N PHE A 156 -5.01 -16.51 -4.92
CA PHE A 156 -5.80 -17.67 -5.28
C PHE A 156 -5.00 -18.72 -6.06
N ARG A 157 -4.20 -18.32 -7.05
CA ARG A 157 -3.46 -19.27 -7.90
C ARG A 157 -2.26 -19.87 -7.19
N GLU A 158 -1.56 -19.12 -6.35
CA GLU A 158 -0.51 -19.69 -5.47
C GLU A 158 -1.10 -20.74 -4.54
N THR A 159 -2.17 -20.36 -3.83
CA THR A 159 -2.86 -21.22 -2.88
C THR A 159 -3.37 -22.49 -3.57
N ARG A 160 -3.78 -22.40 -4.84
CA ARG A 160 -4.22 -23.56 -5.63
C ARG A 160 -3.07 -24.52 -5.92
N ARG A 161 -1.88 -24.02 -6.26
CA ARG A 161 -0.69 -24.87 -6.45
C ARG A 161 -0.27 -25.57 -5.17
N GLU A 162 -0.32 -24.85 -4.04
CA GLU A 162 -0.09 -25.46 -2.73
C GLU A 162 -1.12 -26.55 -2.42
N TYR A 163 -2.39 -26.30 -2.74
CA TYR A 163 -3.47 -27.25 -2.53
C TYR A 163 -3.25 -28.53 -3.34
N GLU A 164 -2.91 -28.41 -4.61
CA GLU A 164 -2.58 -29.55 -5.47
C GLU A 164 -1.35 -30.31 -4.97
N ALA A 165 -0.34 -29.60 -4.46
CA ALA A 165 0.85 -30.22 -3.86
C ALA A 165 0.50 -31.00 -2.59
N ALA A 166 -0.32 -30.43 -1.70
CA ALA A 166 -0.81 -31.11 -0.50
C ALA A 166 -1.62 -32.37 -0.86
N ARG A 167 -2.47 -32.29 -1.89
CA ARG A 167 -3.23 -33.43 -2.42
C ARG A 167 -2.33 -34.53 -2.97
N ARG A 168 -1.33 -34.17 -3.78
CA ARG A 168 -0.34 -35.14 -4.31
C ARG A 168 0.47 -35.81 -3.20
N ALA A 169 0.72 -35.09 -2.11
CA ALA A 169 1.39 -35.62 -0.92
C ALA A 169 0.48 -36.46 0.00
N GLY A 170 -0.83 -36.53 -0.26
CA GLY A 170 -1.81 -37.20 0.60
C GLY A 170 -2.05 -36.50 1.94
N ASN A 171 -1.77 -35.20 2.03
CA ASN A 171 -2.01 -34.40 3.23
C ASN A 171 -3.41 -33.76 3.18
N ASP A 172 -4.42 -34.54 3.55
CA ASP A 172 -5.83 -34.14 3.47
C ASP A 172 -6.19 -32.96 4.40
N GLU A 173 -5.56 -32.86 5.57
CA GLU A 173 -5.80 -31.75 6.50
C GLU A 173 -5.35 -30.42 5.87
N ARG A 174 -4.11 -30.37 5.40
CA ARG A 174 -3.57 -29.18 4.71
C ARG A 174 -4.35 -28.86 3.43
N ALA A 175 -4.76 -29.88 2.67
CA ALA A 175 -5.57 -29.69 1.46
C ALA A 175 -6.91 -29.01 1.79
N ARG A 176 -7.60 -29.41 2.86
CA ARG A 176 -8.87 -28.80 3.28
C ARG A 176 -8.69 -27.38 3.80
N GLU A 177 -7.63 -27.11 4.57
CA GLU A 177 -7.29 -25.74 5.01
C GLU A 177 -7.09 -24.81 3.81
N LEU A 178 -6.33 -25.25 2.81
CA LEU A 178 -6.07 -24.50 1.58
C LEU A 178 -7.34 -24.34 0.73
N ALA A 179 -8.17 -25.38 0.61
CA ALA A 179 -9.45 -25.31 -0.10
C ALA A 179 -10.41 -24.29 0.53
N ARG A 180 -10.42 -24.15 1.87
CA ARG A 180 -11.17 -23.07 2.54
C ARG A 180 -10.55 -21.69 2.28
N ASN A 181 -9.22 -21.58 2.19
CA ASN A 181 -8.57 -20.33 1.81
C ASN A 181 -8.96 -19.92 0.39
N LEU A 182 -8.94 -20.85 -0.56
CA LEU A 182 -9.38 -20.64 -1.94
C LEU A 182 -10.84 -20.17 -2.01
N THR A 183 -11.72 -20.74 -1.18
CA THR A 183 -13.12 -20.29 -1.09
C THR A 183 -13.20 -18.83 -0.63
N ARG A 184 -12.44 -18.44 0.40
CA ARG A 184 -12.39 -17.05 0.89
C ARG A 184 -11.83 -16.08 -0.15
N LEU A 185 -10.78 -16.46 -0.86
CA LEU A 185 -10.17 -15.65 -1.93
C LEU A 185 -11.13 -15.48 -3.10
N ALA A 186 -11.85 -16.52 -3.50
CA ALA A 186 -12.86 -16.45 -4.55
C ALA A 186 -14.04 -15.53 -4.17
N GLU A 187 -14.54 -15.61 -2.92
CA GLU A 187 -15.60 -14.72 -2.41
C GLU A 187 -15.13 -13.24 -2.34
N ASN A 188 -13.88 -13.00 -1.94
CA ASN A 188 -13.30 -11.66 -1.94
C ASN A 188 -13.16 -11.11 -3.37
N GLY A 189 -12.68 -11.94 -4.30
CA GLY A 189 -12.54 -11.60 -5.72
C GLY A 189 -13.89 -11.28 -6.36
N GLU A 190 -14.94 -12.03 -6.04
CA GLU A 190 -16.32 -11.78 -6.51
C GLU A 190 -16.80 -10.38 -6.07
N ALA A 191 -16.63 -10.04 -4.79
CA ALA A 191 -17.02 -8.74 -4.26
C ALA A 191 -16.21 -7.56 -4.84
N GLN A 192 -14.94 -7.78 -5.18
CA GLN A 192 -14.10 -6.77 -5.85
C GLN A 192 -14.49 -6.62 -7.32
N SER A 193 -14.71 -7.73 -8.03
CA SER A 193 -15.16 -7.76 -9.42
C SER A 193 -16.50 -7.04 -9.59
N ASP A 194 -17.49 -7.30 -8.72
CA ASP A 194 -18.80 -6.62 -8.75
C ASP A 194 -18.67 -5.08 -8.57
N ARG A 195 -17.76 -4.64 -7.69
CA ARG A 195 -17.48 -3.21 -7.48
C ARG A 195 -16.82 -2.58 -8.69
N LEU A 196 -15.87 -3.28 -9.32
CA LEU A 196 -15.19 -2.82 -10.53
C LEU A 196 -16.16 -2.72 -11.71
N LEU A 197 -17.00 -3.73 -11.94
CA LEU A 197 -18.02 -3.70 -12.99
C LEU A 197 -19.00 -2.53 -12.78
N THR A 198 -19.41 -2.28 -11.53
CA THR A 198 -20.23 -1.11 -11.19
C THR A 198 -19.51 0.21 -11.50
N ALA A 199 -18.22 0.31 -11.15
CA ALA A 199 -17.43 1.51 -11.41
C ALA A 199 -17.20 1.74 -12.91
N PHE A 200 -16.91 0.69 -13.69
CA PHE A 200 -16.78 0.75 -15.14
C PHE A 200 -18.07 1.22 -15.80
N ASP A 201 -19.22 0.68 -15.38
CA ASP A 201 -20.53 1.11 -15.89
C ASP A 201 -20.78 2.61 -15.60
N VAL A 202 -20.41 3.11 -14.43
CA VAL A 202 -20.57 4.53 -14.09
C VAL A 202 -19.62 5.42 -14.90
N ILE A 203 -18.36 5.03 -15.03
CA ILE A 203 -17.36 5.74 -15.84
C ILE A 203 -17.84 5.83 -17.29
N SER A 204 -18.20 4.70 -17.91
CA SER A 204 -18.66 4.67 -19.30
C SER A 204 -19.90 5.53 -19.55
N ASN A 205 -20.81 5.65 -18.57
CA ASN A 205 -21.98 6.51 -18.69
C ASN A 205 -21.68 8.01 -18.51
N ARG A 206 -20.58 8.37 -17.83
CA ARG A 206 -20.24 9.77 -17.53
C ARG A 206 -19.19 10.37 -18.46
N THR A 207 -18.28 9.57 -19.00
CA THR A 207 -17.10 10.08 -19.73
C THR A 207 -17.08 9.72 -21.22
N ASP A 208 -18.17 9.15 -21.75
CA ASP A 208 -18.28 8.60 -23.11
C ASP A 208 -17.19 7.54 -23.44
N GLY A 209 -16.48 7.03 -22.42
CA GLY A 209 -15.43 6.01 -22.55
C GLY A 209 -15.99 4.60 -22.64
N ASP A 210 -15.33 3.73 -23.41
CA ASP A 210 -15.72 2.32 -23.56
C ASP A 210 -14.82 1.39 -22.71
N LEU A 211 -15.40 0.77 -21.68
CA LEU A 211 -14.76 -0.23 -20.83
C LEU A 211 -15.37 -1.62 -20.99
N ALA A 212 -16.17 -1.86 -22.04
CA ALA A 212 -16.87 -3.13 -22.24
C ALA A 212 -15.91 -4.32 -22.38
N GLU A 213 -14.77 -4.13 -23.02
CA GLU A 213 -13.74 -5.17 -23.15
C GLU A 213 -13.11 -5.50 -21.78
N SER A 214 -12.78 -4.49 -20.99
CA SER A 214 -12.26 -4.68 -19.62
C SER A 214 -13.28 -5.39 -18.73
N SER A 215 -14.56 -5.02 -18.81
CA SER A 215 -15.65 -5.71 -18.11
C SER A 215 -15.74 -7.19 -18.50
N ALA A 216 -15.60 -7.50 -19.80
CA ALA A 216 -15.66 -8.88 -20.29
C ALA A 216 -14.47 -9.73 -19.81
N GLN A 217 -13.25 -9.18 -19.85
CA GLN A 217 -12.05 -9.84 -19.37
C GLN A 217 -12.12 -10.10 -17.85
N LEU A 218 -12.56 -9.09 -17.09
CA LEU A 218 -12.73 -9.21 -15.64
C LEU A 218 -13.74 -10.30 -15.27
N ALA A 219 -14.89 -10.32 -15.95
CA ALA A 219 -15.93 -11.34 -15.77
C ALA A 219 -15.42 -12.75 -16.12
N ALA A 220 -14.59 -12.90 -17.16
CA ALA A 220 -14.00 -14.17 -17.55
C ALA A 220 -13.04 -14.71 -16.48
N VAL A 221 -12.16 -13.86 -15.92
CA VAL A 221 -11.26 -14.23 -14.82
C VAL A 221 -12.05 -14.68 -13.60
N GLN A 222 -13.10 -13.93 -13.22
CA GLN A 222 -13.93 -14.27 -12.04
C GLN A 222 -14.73 -15.56 -12.27
N ALA A 223 -15.23 -15.80 -13.48
CA ALA A 223 -15.91 -17.05 -13.84
C ALA A 223 -14.99 -18.26 -13.70
N ASN A 224 -13.74 -18.15 -14.19
CA ASN A 224 -12.73 -19.20 -14.07
C ASN A 224 -12.38 -19.52 -12.60
N ILE A 225 -12.22 -18.50 -11.75
CA ILE A 225 -12.00 -18.66 -10.30
C ILE A 225 -13.19 -19.36 -9.63
N SER A 226 -14.41 -18.96 -9.98
CA SER A 226 -15.64 -19.52 -9.40
C SER A 226 -15.82 -20.99 -9.77
N GLU A 227 -15.56 -21.37 -11.03
CA GLU A 227 -15.59 -22.76 -11.49
C GLU A 227 -14.59 -23.62 -10.72
N GLN A 228 -13.34 -23.15 -10.58
CA GLN A 228 -12.31 -23.88 -9.84
C GLN A 228 -12.63 -24.01 -8.36
N ARG A 229 -13.17 -22.96 -7.74
CA ARG A 229 -13.68 -23.02 -6.36
C ARG A 229 -14.72 -24.13 -6.22
N ASP A 230 -15.70 -24.16 -7.12
CA ASP A 230 -16.81 -25.12 -7.04
C ASP A 230 -16.35 -26.57 -7.23
N GLU A 231 -15.37 -26.80 -8.10
CA GLU A 231 -14.73 -28.12 -8.25
C GLU A 231 -14.03 -28.54 -6.96
N ILE A 232 -13.21 -27.65 -6.38
CA ILE A 232 -12.46 -27.92 -5.15
C ILE A 232 -13.42 -28.16 -3.99
N VAL A 233 -14.47 -27.35 -3.84
CA VAL A 233 -15.47 -27.50 -2.78
C VAL A 233 -16.21 -28.82 -2.91
N SER A 234 -16.64 -29.18 -4.11
CA SER A 234 -17.36 -30.44 -4.37
C SER A 234 -16.48 -31.67 -4.11
N ARG A 235 -15.17 -31.54 -4.30
CA ARG A 235 -14.20 -32.61 -4.07
C ARG A 235 -13.79 -32.76 -2.60
N GLU A 236 -13.53 -31.66 -1.91
CA GLU A 236 -12.96 -31.69 -0.55
C GLU A 236 -14.00 -31.72 0.55
N PHE A 237 -15.21 -31.19 0.31
CA PHE A 237 -16.18 -30.97 1.37
C PHE A 237 -17.54 -31.63 1.15
N VAL A 238 -18.05 -32.22 2.22
CA VAL A 238 -19.40 -32.76 2.31
C VAL A 238 -20.36 -31.66 2.78
N ALA A 239 -21.36 -31.38 1.95
CA ALA A 239 -22.42 -30.43 2.28
C ALA A 239 -23.19 -30.85 3.55
N THR A 240 -23.53 -29.87 4.38
CA THR A 240 -24.24 -30.07 5.63
C THR A 240 -25.56 -29.30 5.68
N ARG A 241 -26.46 -29.81 6.50
CA ARG A 241 -27.78 -29.25 6.76
C ARG A 241 -27.95 -29.03 8.24
N LEU A 242 -28.21 -27.78 8.60
CA LEU A 242 -28.60 -27.38 9.94
C LEU A 242 -30.13 -27.27 10.02
N ALA A 243 -30.74 -28.16 10.79
CA ALA A 243 -32.15 -28.09 11.13
C ALA A 243 -32.29 -27.66 12.58
N VAL A 244 -33.02 -26.58 12.84
CA VAL A 244 -33.41 -26.14 14.18
C VAL A 244 -34.92 -26.07 14.25
N GLY A 245 -35.46 -26.37 15.43
CA GLY A 245 -36.90 -26.19 15.68
C GLY A 245 -37.33 -24.73 15.58
N ASP A 246 -38.63 -24.51 15.35
CA ASP A 246 -39.21 -23.17 15.43
C ASP A 246 -39.01 -22.58 16.83
N TYR A 247 -38.78 -21.26 16.87
CA TYR A 247 -38.64 -20.52 18.11
C TYR A 247 -39.68 -19.39 18.15
N ASP A 248 -40.54 -19.41 19.16
CA ASP A 248 -41.73 -18.56 19.27
C ASP A 248 -41.72 -17.65 20.52
N ARG A 249 -40.55 -17.45 21.12
CA ARG A 249 -40.39 -16.70 22.38
C ARG A 249 -39.57 -15.42 22.19
N ASN A 250 -39.69 -14.51 23.16
CA ASN A 250 -38.79 -13.36 23.25
C ASN A 250 -37.46 -13.80 23.85
N ILE A 251 -36.35 -13.29 23.32
CA ILE A 251 -35.01 -13.54 23.84
C ILE A 251 -34.48 -12.29 24.54
N SER A 252 -33.65 -12.47 25.55
CA SER A 252 -32.99 -11.40 26.28
C SER A 252 -31.71 -11.91 26.92
N PHE A 253 -30.92 -11.02 27.53
CA PHE A 253 -29.78 -11.49 28.31
C PHE A 253 -30.18 -12.44 29.44
N THR A 254 -31.33 -12.26 30.09
CA THR A 254 -31.75 -13.14 31.20
C THR A 254 -32.53 -14.37 30.75
N ASP A 255 -33.17 -14.30 29.59
CA ASP A 255 -33.93 -15.38 28.95
C ASP A 255 -33.29 -15.70 27.60
N PRO A 256 -32.26 -16.57 27.57
CA PRO A 256 -31.46 -16.80 26.38
C PRO A 256 -32.25 -17.57 25.32
N LEU A 257 -31.79 -17.45 24.07
CA LEU A 257 -32.20 -18.34 22.99
C LEU A 257 -31.64 -19.73 23.27
N VAL A 258 -32.52 -20.72 23.44
CA VAL A 258 -32.15 -22.14 23.54
C VAL A 258 -32.72 -22.84 22.31
N LEU A 259 -31.83 -23.30 21.43
CA LEU A 259 -32.18 -23.99 20.18
C LEU A 259 -31.78 -25.44 20.26
N SER A 260 -32.76 -26.33 20.12
CA SER A 260 -32.53 -27.74 19.88
C SER A 260 -32.62 -28.01 18.38
N GLY A 261 -31.69 -28.80 17.85
CA GLY A 261 -31.61 -29.07 16.42
C GLY A 261 -30.82 -30.33 16.10
N SER A 262 -30.61 -30.54 14.80
CA SER A 262 -29.76 -31.60 14.26
C SER A 262 -28.80 -31.04 13.22
N LEU A 263 -27.55 -31.47 13.28
CA LEU A 263 -26.51 -31.19 12.32
C LEU A 263 -26.16 -32.48 11.57
N VAL A 264 -26.57 -32.55 10.31
CA VAL A 264 -26.41 -33.73 9.45
C VAL A 264 -25.78 -33.33 8.12
N THR A 265 -25.23 -34.29 7.39
CA THR A 265 -24.88 -34.10 5.97
C THR A 265 -26.15 -34.01 5.12
N ASP A 266 -26.02 -33.60 3.86
CA ASP A 266 -27.19 -33.54 2.98
C ASP A 266 -27.89 -34.90 2.79
N ASN A 267 -27.15 -36.00 2.89
CA ASN A 267 -27.68 -37.35 2.83
C ASN A 267 -28.32 -37.83 4.15
N GLY A 268 -28.33 -36.99 5.19
CA GLY A 268 -28.94 -37.29 6.49
C GLY A 268 -28.03 -38.02 7.48
N THR A 269 -26.76 -38.24 7.14
CA THR A 269 -25.78 -38.83 8.08
C THR A 269 -25.38 -37.79 9.13
N PRO A 270 -25.31 -38.13 10.44
CA PRO A 270 -24.82 -37.22 11.47
C PRO A 270 -23.41 -36.66 11.17
N VAL A 271 -23.18 -35.40 11.54
CA VAL A 271 -21.84 -34.78 11.45
C VAL A 271 -20.97 -35.24 12.62
N GLU A 272 -19.83 -35.86 12.32
CA GLU A 272 -18.94 -36.48 13.31
C GLU A 272 -17.94 -35.47 13.88
N THR A 273 -18.36 -34.64 14.83
CA THR A 273 -17.48 -33.61 15.44
C THR A 273 -17.45 -33.64 16.96
N GLY A 274 -18.46 -34.23 17.63
CA GLY A 274 -18.59 -34.29 19.10
C GLY A 274 -18.84 -32.92 19.77
N SER A 275 -18.31 -31.84 19.20
CA SER A 275 -18.61 -30.46 19.55
C SER A 275 -18.50 -29.56 18.33
N ALA A 276 -19.48 -28.67 18.13
CA ALA A 276 -19.54 -27.75 17.01
C ALA A 276 -19.51 -26.29 17.47
N ARG A 277 -18.93 -25.42 16.64
CA ARG A 277 -19.02 -23.95 16.81
C ARG A 277 -20.17 -23.40 15.96
N PHE A 278 -20.89 -22.45 16.52
CA PHE A 278 -22.01 -21.76 15.86
C PHE A 278 -21.83 -20.25 15.96
N ALA A 279 -21.90 -19.53 14.84
CA ALA A 279 -22.05 -18.08 14.83
C ALA A 279 -23.52 -17.70 14.95
N VAL A 280 -23.86 -16.90 15.95
CA VAL A 280 -25.22 -16.39 16.21
C VAL A 280 -25.12 -14.95 16.69
N GLY A 281 -25.76 -14.02 15.97
CA GLY A 281 -25.86 -12.62 16.41
C GLY A 281 -24.51 -11.96 16.76
N GLY A 282 -23.48 -12.21 15.95
CA GLY A 282 -22.12 -11.71 16.15
C GLY A 282 -21.33 -12.36 17.28
N GLN A 283 -21.80 -13.49 17.83
CA GLN A 283 -21.09 -14.28 18.85
C GLN A 283 -20.87 -15.71 18.37
N THR A 284 -19.70 -16.26 18.66
CA THR A 284 -19.42 -17.68 18.47
C THR A 284 -19.73 -18.44 19.75
N VAL A 285 -20.57 -19.45 19.65
CA VAL A 285 -20.98 -20.32 20.75
C VAL A 285 -20.58 -21.75 20.41
N GLN A 286 -20.04 -22.47 21.40
CA GLN A 286 -19.69 -23.88 21.25
C GLN A 286 -20.77 -24.73 21.91
N SER A 287 -21.18 -25.80 21.24
CA SER A 287 -22.13 -26.80 21.76
C SER A 287 -21.59 -28.21 21.57
N ALA A 288 -21.99 -29.13 22.44
CA ALA A 288 -21.84 -30.56 22.17
C ALA A 288 -22.77 -30.96 21.01
N VAL A 289 -22.34 -31.95 20.23
CA VAL A 289 -23.14 -32.60 19.19
C VAL A 289 -23.13 -34.10 19.50
N ASP A 290 -24.31 -34.66 19.74
CA ASP A 290 -24.47 -36.06 20.07
C ASP A 290 -24.17 -36.95 18.85
N PRO A 291 -23.90 -38.26 19.04
CA PRO A 291 -23.58 -39.18 17.94
C PRO A 291 -24.68 -39.32 16.88
N ASP A 292 -25.92 -38.96 17.20
CA ASP A 292 -27.05 -38.93 16.26
C ASP A 292 -27.19 -37.58 15.53
N GLY A 293 -26.26 -36.65 15.77
CA GLY A 293 -26.22 -35.31 15.18
C GLY A 293 -27.07 -34.29 15.92
N SER A 294 -27.77 -34.67 16.99
CA SER A 294 -28.57 -33.72 17.78
C SER A 294 -27.68 -32.79 18.61
N PHE A 295 -28.16 -31.56 18.84
CA PHE A 295 -27.46 -30.57 19.67
C PHE A 295 -28.44 -29.64 20.38
N GLU A 296 -27.99 -29.02 21.48
CA GLU A 296 -28.69 -27.93 22.16
C GLU A 296 -27.76 -26.73 22.30
N LEU A 297 -28.09 -25.65 21.61
CA LEU A 297 -27.33 -24.41 21.58
C LEU A 297 -27.98 -23.36 22.47
N THR A 298 -27.21 -22.73 23.37
CA THR A 298 -27.67 -21.58 24.17
C THR A 298 -26.96 -20.30 23.73
N TYR A 299 -27.71 -19.35 23.17
CA TYR A 299 -27.24 -18.02 22.80
C TYR A 299 -27.83 -16.95 23.71
N ARG A 300 -26.97 -16.09 24.28
CA ARG A 300 -27.36 -15.01 25.19
C ARG A 300 -27.10 -13.64 24.54
N PRO A 301 -28.14 -12.93 24.07
CA PRO A 301 -28.00 -11.62 23.45
C PRO A 301 -27.26 -10.61 24.33
N THR A 302 -26.25 -9.95 23.75
CA THR A 302 -25.49 -8.87 24.41
C THR A 302 -25.44 -7.61 23.55
N ARG A 303 -24.96 -7.75 22.31
CA ARG A 303 -24.65 -6.65 21.40
C ARG A 303 -25.70 -6.37 20.33
N ILE A 304 -26.52 -7.37 19.99
CA ILE A 304 -27.51 -7.24 18.91
C ILE A 304 -28.53 -6.14 19.22
N PRO A 305 -29.00 -5.41 18.19
CA PRO A 305 -30.05 -4.43 18.36
C PRO A 305 -31.33 -5.03 18.94
N VAL A 306 -32.08 -4.23 19.69
CA VAL A 306 -33.43 -4.61 20.17
C VAL A 306 -34.44 -4.71 19.02
N SER A 307 -34.15 -4.09 17.88
CA SER A 307 -34.94 -4.17 16.65
C SER A 307 -34.64 -5.40 15.81
N THR A 308 -33.78 -6.32 16.27
CA THR A 308 -33.49 -7.56 15.55
C THR A 308 -34.70 -8.49 15.59
N GLU A 309 -35.21 -8.84 14.41
CA GLU A 309 -36.39 -9.71 14.21
C GLU A 309 -36.02 -11.13 13.77
N SER A 310 -34.77 -11.35 13.36
CA SER A 310 -34.26 -12.66 12.96
C SER A 310 -32.78 -12.79 13.28
N LEU A 311 -32.34 -14.03 13.54
CA LEU A 311 -30.95 -14.38 13.76
C LEU A 311 -30.54 -15.47 12.77
N THR A 312 -29.44 -15.24 12.06
CA THR A 312 -28.76 -16.30 11.31
C THR A 312 -27.92 -17.12 12.29
N VAL A 313 -28.20 -18.41 12.35
CA VAL A 313 -27.42 -19.41 13.09
C VAL A 313 -26.60 -20.17 12.06
N ARG A 314 -25.28 -20.02 12.10
CA ARG A 314 -24.35 -20.65 11.15
C ARG A 314 -23.45 -21.65 11.85
N TYR A 315 -23.43 -22.89 11.40
CA TYR A 315 -22.43 -23.88 11.77
C TYR A 315 -21.07 -23.49 11.18
N LEU A 316 -20.04 -23.45 12.02
CA LEU A 316 -18.66 -23.12 11.68
C LEU A 316 -17.77 -24.36 11.84
N PRO A 317 -17.52 -25.12 10.77
CA PRO A 317 -16.58 -26.23 10.81
C PRO A 317 -15.15 -25.74 11.13
N ASP A 318 -14.31 -26.65 11.65
CA ASP A 318 -12.86 -26.41 11.75
C ASP A 318 -12.20 -26.37 10.36
N ASP A 319 -11.05 -25.72 10.26
CA ASP A 319 -10.40 -25.49 8.96
C ASP A 319 -10.04 -26.80 8.23
N ALA A 320 -9.56 -27.81 8.97
CA ALA A 320 -9.26 -29.14 8.44
C ALA A 320 -10.50 -30.06 8.31
N SER A 321 -11.69 -29.61 8.72
CA SER A 321 -12.91 -30.42 8.67
C SER A 321 -13.34 -30.69 7.23
N MET A 322 -13.84 -31.90 6.96
CA MET A 322 -14.44 -32.26 5.67
C MET A 322 -15.87 -31.72 5.49
N TYR A 323 -16.46 -31.07 6.49
CA TYR A 323 -17.84 -30.62 6.43
C TYR A 323 -17.95 -29.15 5.99
N GLN A 324 -18.94 -28.83 5.17
CA GLN A 324 -19.22 -27.45 4.79
C GLN A 324 -19.91 -26.68 5.92
N ALA A 325 -19.75 -25.37 5.92
CA ALA A 325 -20.57 -24.48 6.75
C ALA A 325 -22.02 -24.51 6.24
N THR A 326 -22.97 -24.33 7.14
CA THR A 326 -24.40 -24.28 6.80
C THR A 326 -25.08 -23.33 7.76
N GLU A 327 -26.16 -22.69 7.33
CA GLU A 327 -26.84 -21.70 8.15
C GLU A 327 -28.36 -21.80 8.08
N ARG A 328 -29.00 -21.27 9.13
CA ARG A 328 -30.44 -21.24 9.26
C ARG A 328 -30.86 -19.93 9.92
N VAL A 329 -31.83 -19.26 9.29
CA VAL A 329 -32.46 -18.07 9.86
C VAL A 329 -33.56 -18.49 10.83
N VAL A 330 -33.53 -17.91 12.04
CA VAL A 330 -34.49 -18.14 13.12
C VAL A 330 -35.18 -16.82 13.45
N PRO A 331 -36.52 -16.73 13.41
CA PRO A 331 -37.24 -15.54 13.84
C PRO A 331 -37.09 -15.34 15.35
N VAL A 332 -36.89 -14.11 15.79
CA VAL A 332 -36.73 -13.76 17.21
C VAL A 332 -37.37 -12.41 17.52
N ALA A 333 -37.63 -12.16 18.79
CA ALA A 333 -37.93 -10.82 19.30
C ALA A 333 -37.01 -10.51 20.48
N VAL A 334 -36.21 -9.44 20.37
CA VAL A 334 -35.17 -9.12 21.35
C VAL A 334 -35.69 -8.13 22.40
N SER A 335 -35.64 -8.53 23.67
CA SER A 335 -35.97 -7.66 24.80
C SER A 335 -34.70 -7.12 25.47
N ARG A 336 -34.68 -5.80 25.72
CA ARG A 336 -33.57 -5.12 26.40
C ARG A 336 -33.51 -5.48 27.88
N VAL A 337 -32.29 -5.63 28.41
CA VAL A 337 -32.03 -5.79 29.84
C VAL A 337 -31.04 -4.74 30.34
N ASN A 338 -31.28 -4.22 31.54
CA ASN A 338 -30.38 -3.28 32.21
C ASN A 338 -29.33 -4.05 33.04
N ALA A 339 -28.06 -3.86 32.72
CA ALA A 339 -26.92 -4.25 33.52
C ALA A 339 -26.53 -3.16 34.53
N THR A 340 -25.65 -3.53 35.44
CA THR A 340 -24.95 -2.62 36.36
C THR A 340 -23.47 -2.62 36.01
N ALA A 341 -22.91 -1.46 35.71
CA ALA A 341 -21.48 -1.24 35.63
C ALA A 341 -20.92 -0.77 36.98
N ARG A 342 -19.73 -1.25 37.35
CA ARG A 342 -18.98 -0.78 38.52
C ARG A 342 -17.52 -0.59 38.13
N LEU A 343 -16.92 0.50 38.59
CA LEU A 343 -15.50 0.76 38.45
C LEU A 343 -14.80 0.48 39.78
N SER A 344 -13.58 -0.07 39.72
CA SER A 344 -12.70 -0.10 40.89
C SER A 344 -12.18 1.31 41.19
N GLU A 345 -11.78 1.53 42.43
CA GLU A 345 -10.98 2.69 42.79
C GLU A 345 -9.62 2.62 42.07
N PRO A 346 -9.01 3.79 41.76
CA PRO A 346 -7.65 3.83 41.26
C PRO A 346 -6.66 3.33 42.34
N SER A 347 -5.51 2.83 41.90
CA SER A 347 -4.54 2.19 42.79
C SER A 347 -3.68 3.17 43.58
N ALA A 348 -3.42 4.36 43.04
CA ALA A 348 -2.65 5.42 43.68
C ALA A 348 -3.56 6.47 44.33
N SER A 349 -3.00 7.20 45.31
CA SER A 349 -3.72 8.26 46.02
C SER A 349 -3.78 9.59 45.25
N ALA A 350 -2.90 9.79 44.27
CA ALA A 350 -2.85 10.90 43.33
C ALA A 350 -2.13 10.43 42.05
N TYR A 351 -2.29 11.18 40.96
CA TYR A 351 -1.62 10.96 39.68
C TYR A 351 -1.16 12.29 39.10
N GLY A 352 0.06 12.31 38.56
CA GLY A 352 0.71 13.45 37.91
C GLY A 352 0.35 13.62 36.44
N TYR A 353 1.08 14.47 35.71
CA TYR A 353 0.98 14.52 34.25
C TYR A 353 1.63 13.28 33.65
N ALA A 354 1.19 12.86 32.44
CA ALA A 354 1.69 11.67 31.74
C ALA A 354 1.55 10.31 32.47
N ASP A 355 1.08 10.33 33.72
CA ASP A 355 0.85 9.16 34.54
C ASP A 355 -0.19 8.21 33.92
N ALA A 356 0.09 6.91 34.00
CA ALA A 356 -0.82 5.89 33.51
C ALA A 356 -1.85 5.52 34.58
N VAL A 357 -3.11 5.86 34.33
CA VAL A 357 -4.24 5.49 35.19
C VAL A 357 -4.87 4.21 34.66
N SER A 358 -5.05 3.21 35.53
CA SER A 358 -5.79 1.99 35.19
C SER A 358 -6.84 1.65 36.25
N VAL A 359 -8.07 1.42 35.80
CA VAL A 359 -9.18 0.97 36.65
C VAL A 359 -9.88 -0.23 36.01
N ARG A 360 -10.54 -1.04 36.84
CA ARG A 360 -11.31 -2.20 36.39
C ARG A 360 -12.79 -1.85 36.31
N ALA A 361 -13.35 -1.90 35.11
CA ALA A 361 -14.80 -1.91 34.91
C ALA A 361 -15.34 -3.34 35.05
N THR A 362 -16.49 -3.52 35.68
CA THR A 362 -17.23 -4.79 35.70
C THR A 362 -18.69 -4.58 35.36
N VAL A 363 -19.22 -5.34 34.40
CA VAL A 363 -20.60 -5.25 33.91
C VAL A 363 -21.34 -6.54 34.22
N ARG A 364 -22.47 -6.43 34.94
CA ARG A 364 -23.27 -7.59 35.38
C ARG A 364 -24.77 -7.34 35.23
N VAL A 365 -25.52 -8.37 34.85
CA VAL A 365 -26.98 -8.40 34.90
C VAL A 365 -27.41 -9.36 36.00
N ASN A 366 -28.09 -8.89 37.04
CA ASN A 366 -28.54 -9.71 38.18
C ASN A 366 -27.42 -10.60 38.78
N GLY A 367 -26.18 -10.11 38.78
CA GLY A 367 -25.00 -10.84 39.26
C GLY A 367 -24.28 -11.70 38.20
N THR A 368 -24.93 -12.01 37.08
CA THR A 368 -24.32 -12.73 35.94
C THR A 368 -23.38 -11.80 35.17
N PRO A 369 -22.11 -12.17 34.95
CA PRO A 369 -21.18 -11.41 34.13
C PRO A 369 -21.65 -11.25 32.69
N VAL A 370 -21.53 -10.04 32.14
CA VAL A 370 -21.75 -9.79 30.71
C VAL A 370 -20.41 -9.88 30.01
N SER A 371 -20.14 -10.99 29.32
CA SER A 371 -18.89 -11.20 28.58
C SER A 371 -18.96 -10.66 27.17
N ASN A 372 -17.78 -10.44 26.60
CA ASN A 372 -17.57 -9.91 25.26
C ASN A 372 -18.49 -8.71 24.98
N TYR A 373 -18.58 -7.74 25.89
CA TYR A 373 -19.40 -6.54 25.75
C TYR A 373 -18.50 -5.33 25.46
N PRO A 374 -18.69 -4.60 24.36
CA PRO A 374 -17.89 -3.42 24.04
C PRO A 374 -18.33 -2.28 24.95
N VAL A 375 -17.36 -1.59 25.54
CA VAL A 375 -17.62 -0.45 26.42
C VAL A 375 -16.93 0.78 25.85
N SER A 376 -17.59 1.93 25.94
CA SER A 376 -16.96 3.22 25.68
C SER A 376 -16.38 3.74 27.00
N ALA A 377 -15.16 4.26 26.95
CA ALA A 377 -14.51 4.84 28.12
C ALA A 377 -13.95 6.22 27.79
N SER A 378 -14.00 7.12 28.77
CA SER A 378 -13.38 8.43 28.68
C SER A 378 -12.72 8.83 29.99
N PHE A 379 -11.69 9.66 29.90
CA PHE A 379 -10.97 10.25 31.02
C PHE A 379 -10.73 11.73 30.76
N ALA A 380 -11.11 12.57 31.73
CA ALA A 380 -10.99 14.03 31.63
C ALA A 380 -11.63 14.64 30.35
N GLY A 381 -12.65 13.98 29.78
CA GLY A 381 -13.31 14.41 28.54
C GLY A 381 -12.73 13.82 27.25
N SER A 382 -11.55 13.19 27.31
CA SER A 382 -10.90 12.52 26.18
C SER A 382 -11.19 11.02 26.15
N SER A 383 -11.06 10.38 24.99
CA SER A 383 -11.23 8.92 24.86
C SER A 383 -10.19 8.16 25.70
N ALA A 384 -10.65 7.10 26.37
CA ALA A 384 -9.79 6.15 27.07
C ALA A 384 -9.86 4.79 26.39
N THR A 385 -8.81 3.99 26.53
CA THR A 385 -8.78 2.64 25.96
C THR A 385 -9.52 1.69 26.88
N ALA A 386 -10.46 0.92 26.33
CA ALA A 386 -11.15 -0.14 27.03
C ALA A 386 -11.48 -1.29 26.06
N PRO A 387 -10.91 -2.50 26.25
CA PRO A 387 -11.31 -3.67 25.48
C PRO A 387 -12.72 -4.13 25.86
N ALA A 388 -13.30 -5.00 25.05
CA ALA A 388 -14.55 -5.67 25.42
C ALA A 388 -14.39 -6.45 26.73
N THR A 389 -15.48 -6.59 27.49
CA THR A 389 -15.46 -7.34 28.75
C THR A 389 -15.04 -8.79 28.52
N ASN A 390 -14.26 -9.36 29.43
CA ASN A 390 -13.86 -10.76 29.38
C ASN A 390 -14.95 -11.71 29.93
N ALA A 391 -14.65 -13.00 30.06
CA ALA A 391 -15.58 -14.01 30.59
C ALA A 391 -16.11 -13.71 32.02
N SER A 392 -15.34 -12.95 32.82
CA SER A 392 -15.75 -12.51 34.16
C SER A 392 -16.56 -11.21 34.17
N GLY A 393 -16.86 -10.67 32.98
CA GLY A 393 -17.56 -9.40 32.77
C GLY A 393 -16.71 -8.18 33.08
N ALA A 394 -15.39 -8.33 33.15
CA ALA A 394 -14.46 -7.27 33.49
C ALA A 394 -13.76 -6.71 32.26
N SER A 395 -13.48 -5.41 32.26
CA SER A 395 -12.62 -4.73 31.29
C SER A 395 -11.62 -3.83 32.03
N ALA A 396 -10.38 -3.79 31.55
CA ALA A 396 -9.34 -2.91 32.08
C ALA A 396 -9.40 -1.60 31.29
N VAL A 397 -9.75 -0.51 31.98
CA VAL A 397 -9.81 0.82 31.40
C VAL A 397 -8.50 1.51 31.70
N SER A 398 -7.84 2.04 30.67
CA SER A 398 -6.56 2.72 30.79
C SER A 398 -6.59 4.06 30.08
N ALA A 399 -5.99 5.07 30.71
CA ALA A 399 -5.80 6.40 30.15
C ALA A 399 -4.50 7.01 30.70
N THR A 400 -4.01 8.03 30.01
CA THR A 400 -2.91 8.87 30.48
C THR A 400 -3.47 10.19 30.98
N VAL A 401 -2.91 10.75 32.05
CA VAL A 401 -3.31 12.07 32.55
C VAL A 401 -2.89 13.17 31.58
N PRO A 402 -3.84 13.91 30.98
CA PRO A 402 -3.52 15.04 30.13
C PRO A 402 -3.19 16.27 30.99
N ALA A 403 -2.36 17.16 30.47
CA ALA A 403 -1.99 18.42 31.13
C ALA A 403 -3.22 19.26 31.54
N THR A 404 -4.30 19.18 30.78
CA THR A 404 -5.52 19.97 30.99
C THR A 404 -6.42 19.46 32.12
N ALA A 405 -6.13 18.30 32.70
CA ALA A 405 -6.94 17.74 33.78
C ALA A 405 -6.46 18.28 35.14
N THR A 406 -7.31 19.02 35.86
CA THR A 406 -6.91 19.67 37.12
C THR A 406 -7.70 19.15 38.33
N GLY A 407 -7.03 19.09 39.49
CA GLY A 407 -7.61 18.75 40.79
C GLY A 407 -8.15 17.32 40.89
N THR A 408 -9.33 17.06 40.35
CA THR A 408 -9.93 15.72 40.32
C THR A 408 -10.60 15.49 38.97
N ALA A 409 -10.04 14.56 38.20
CA ALA A 409 -10.65 14.10 36.96
C ALA A 409 -11.52 12.87 37.23
N SER A 410 -12.22 12.40 36.19
CA SER A 410 -13.04 11.21 36.33
C SER A 410 -12.88 10.29 35.13
N ILE A 411 -12.77 8.98 35.41
CA ILE A 411 -12.93 7.94 34.41
C ILE A 411 -14.41 7.61 34.34
N ARG A 412 -14.97 7.66 33.13
CA ARG A 412 -16.36 7.30 32.85
C ARG A 412 -16.41 6.10 31.91
N VAL A 413 -17.25 5.12 32.22
CA VAL A 413 -17.55 3.98 31.36
C VAL A 413 -19.03 3.96 31.03
N ALA A 414 -19.34 3.81 29.74
CA ALA A 414 -20.69 3.79 29.21
C ALA A 414 -20.90 2.60 28.24
N PRO A 415 -22.16 2.23 27.97
CA PRO A 415 -22.46 1.30 26.91
C PRO A 415 -22.02 1.87 25.55
N ASP A 416 -21.60 1.00 24.65
CA ASP A 416 -21.26 1.36 23.27
C ASP A 416 -22.54 1.51 22.41
N GLY A 417 -23.44 2.42 22.79
CA GLY A 417 -24.72 2.68 22.15
C GLY A 417 -25.95 2.17 22.91
N ASP A 418 -27.11 2.81 22.67
CA ASP A 418 -28.34 2.62 23.47
C ASP A 418 -29.33 1.58 22.92
N SER A 419 -29.16 1.14 21.67
CA SER A 419 -30.10 0.27 20.97
C SER A 419 -29.83 -1.23 21.15
N ARG A 420 -28.92 -1.62 22.07
CA ARG A 420 -28.48 -3.01 22.24
C ARG A 420 -29.34 -3.83 23.23
N ALA A 421 -29.25 -5.15 23.12
CA ALA A 421 -29.93 -6.11 24.01
C ALA A 421 -29.55 -5.94 25.48
N VAL A 422 -28.31 -5.50 25.77
CA VAL A 422 -27.86 -5.10 27.10
C VAL A 422 -27.42 -3.64 27.08
N THR A 423 -27.89 -2.87 28.07
CA THR A 423 -27.43 -1.50 28.34
C THR A 423 -27.17 -1.31 29.83
N PHE A 424 -26.51 -0.22 30.24
CA PHE A 424 -26.36 0.16 31.63
C PHE A 424 -26.24 1.67 31.80
N VAL A 425 -26.53 2.16 33.00
CA VAL A 425 -26.27 3.57 33.36
C VAL A 425 -24.76 3.77 33.46
N PRO A 426 -24.19 4.78 32.79
CA PRO A 426 -22.76 5.07 32.84
C PRO A 426 -22.23 5.14 34.27
N ALA A 427 -21.09 4.50 34.50
CA ALA A 427 -20.39 4.48 35.78
C ALA A 427 -19.20 5.44 35.74
N THR A 428 -18.93 6.10 36.85
CA THR A 428 -17.83 7.07 36.98
C THR A 428 -17.05 6.81 38.26
N VAL A 429 -15.73 6.96 38.20
CA VAL A 429 -14.85 6.98 39.37
C VAL A 429 -13.96 8.22 39.33
N ALA A 430 -13.76 8.85 40.49
CA ALA A 430 -12.89 10.00 40.63
C ALA A 430 -11.41 9.56 40.65
N VAL A 431 -10.57 10.30 39.95
CA VAL A 431 -9.12 10.14 39.94
C VAL A 431 -8.52 11.44 40.50
N PRO A 432 -7.99 11.40 41.73
CA PRO A 432 -7.30 12.55 42.31
C PRO A 432 -6.03 12.83 41.52
N LEU A 433 -5.79 14.10 41.20
CA LEU A 433 -4.63 14.56 40.46
C LEU A 433 -3.77 15.46 41.33
N GLU A 434 -2.46 15.41 41.12
CA GLU A 434 -1.51 16.35 41.70
C GLU A 434 -0.90 17.24 40.62
N THR A 435 -0.44 18.42 41.04
CA THR A 435 0.26 19.35 40.18
C THR A 435 1.75 19.03 40.23
N GLU A 436 2.39 18.94 39.08
CA GLU A 436 3.82 18.62 38.96
C GLU A 436 4.67 19.84 38.63
N GLY A 437 5.85 19.91 39.23
CA GLY A 437 6.86 20.92 38.90
C GLY A 437 7.32 20.80 37.44
N THR A 438 7.65 21.93 36.81
CA THR A 438 8.19 21.95 35.46
C THR A 438 9.54 22.66 35.39
N ALA A 439 10.37 22.21 34.44
CA ALA A 439 11.62 22.80 34.06
C ALA A 439 11.56 23.28 32.60
N LEU A 440 11.85 24.57 32.40
CA LEU A 440 11.91 25.19 31.08
C LEU A 440 13.37 25.47 30.71
N GLY A 441 13.78 25.02 29.53
CA GLY A 441 15.09 25.32 28.96
C GLY A 441 14.95 26.29 27.80
N VAL A 442 15.91 27.22 27.65
CA VAL A 442 15.95 28.17 26.52
C VAL A 442 17.37 28.35 25.99
N THR A 443 17.49 28.41 24.67
CA THR A 443 18.65 28.94 23.96
C THR A 443 18.21 29.94 22.89
N ALA A 444 19.01 30.98 22.66
CA ALA A 444 18.71 32.03 21.70
C ALA A 444 19.92 32.24 20.78
N ARG A 445 19.67 32.24 19.47
CA ARG A 445 20.71 32.36 18.43
C ARG A 445 20.28 33.39 17.39
N GLU A 446 21.18 34.29 17.04
CA GLU A 446 20.98 35.24 15.95
C GLU A 446 21.09 34.53 14.60
N THR A 447 20.19 34.87 13.67
CA THR A 447 20.23 34.40 12.28
C THR A 447 20.78 35.48 11.34
N ALA A 448 21.14 35.10 10.11
CA ALA A 448 21.75 36.01 9.12
C ALA A 448 20.87 37.21 8.71
N ASN A 449 19.60 37.26 9.12
CA ASN A 449 18.62 38.28 8.77
C ASN A 449 18.21 39.18 9.96
N GLU A 450 19.04 39.29 11.02
CA GLU A 450 18.75 40.07 12.24
C GLU A 450 17.56 39.54 13.10
N SER A 451 16.94 38.41 12.71
CA SER A 451 15.96 37.68 13.53
C SER A 451 16.65 36.73 14.51
N VAL A 452 16.04 36.51 15.68
CA VAL A 452 16.52 35.58 16.71
C VAL A 452 15.68 34.32 16.68
N VAL A 453 16.34 33.16 16.60
CA VAL A 453 15.68 31.87 16.82
C VAL A 453 15.83 31.50 18.28
N VAL A 454 14.70 31.26 18.92
CA VAL A 454 14.59 30.81 20.30
C VAL A 454 14.14 29.36 20.26
N ASP A 455 14.94 28.47 20.84
CA ASP A 455 14.63 27.04 20.95
C ASP A 455 14.83 26.56 22.37
N GLY A 456 14.05 25.56 22.75
CA GLY A 456 14.04 25.08 24.12
C GLY A 456 13.18 23.85 24.30
N ARG A 457 13.02 23.45 25.55
CA ARG A 457 12.19 22.31 25.93
C ARG A 457 11.50 22.58 27.26
N LEU A 458 10.22 22.20 27.36
CA LEU A 458 9.47 22.12 28.60
C LEU A 458 9.34 20.65 29.03
N GLU A 459 9.81 20.36 30.24
CA GLU A 459 9.73 19.02 30.85
C GLU A 459 9.17 19.14 32.27
N THR A 460 8.64 18.04 32.82
CA THR A 460 8.39 17.93 34.26
C THR A 460 9.70 17.83 35.02
N ASP A 461 9.69 18.06 36.33
CA ASP A 461 10.86 17.85 37.19
C ASP A 461 11.37 16.39 37.19
N GLU A 462 10.51 15.45 36.78
CA GLU A 462 10.85 14.03 36.59
C GLU A 462 11.45 13.73 35.21
N GLY A 463 11.54 14.73 34.33
CA GLY A 463 12.12 14.64 33.00
C GLY A 463 11.16 14.18 31.90
N GLU A 464 9.84 14.25 32.14
CA GLU A 464 8.85 13.89 31.14
C GLU A 464 8.55 15.09 30.22
N ALA A 465 8.51 14.82 28.91
CA ALA A 465 8.21 15.84 27.92
C ALA A 465 6.77 16.38 28.05
N VAL A 466 6.66 17.70 28.18
CA VAL A 466 5.36 18.37 28.29
C VAL A 466 4.90 18.84 26.91
N SER A 467 3.87 18.19 26.37
CA SER A 467 3.41 18.42 25.00
C SER A 467 2.16 19.31 24.91
N GLY A 468 2.02 20.03 23.79
CA GLY A 468 0.84 20.81 23.45
C GLY A 468 0.61 22.03 24.35
N GLN A 469 1.64 22.50 25.08
CA GLN A 469 1.56 23.64 25.98
C GLN A 469 2.11 24.90 25.31
N SER A 470 1.53 26.05 25.61
CA SER A 470 1.99 27.34 25.09
C SER A 470 3.08 27.93 25.98
N VAL A 471 4.15 28.42 25.37
CA VAL A 471 5.21 29.16 26.05
C VAL A 471 5.31 30.57 25.46
N ALA A 472 5.34 31.58 26.33
CA ALA A 472 5.45 32.98 25.96
C ALA A 472 6.92 33.39 25.87
N VAL A 473 7.32 34.02 24.77
CA VAL A 473 8.68 34.49 24.51
C VAL A 473 8.72 36.01 24.62
N SER A 474 9.60 36.51 25.48
CA SER A 474 9.79 37.94 25.72
C SER A 474 11.23 38.38 25.49
N VAL A 475 11.40 39.61 25.00
CA VAL A 475 12.70 40.28 24.87
C VAL A 475 12.69 41.51 25.78
N ASP A 476 13.67 41.59 26.68
CA ASP A 476 13.78 42.67 27.70
C ASP A 476 12.46 42.91 28.47
N GLY A 477 11.72 41.83 28.72
CA GLY A 477 10.45 41.84 29.47
C GLY A 477 9.20 42.24 28.67
N ARG A 478 9.29 42.40 27.34
CA ARG A 478 8.12 42.56 26.46
C ARG A 478 7.87 41.26 25.71
N GLU A 479 6.67 40.72 25.82
CA GLU A 479 6.25 39.56 25.04
C GLU A 479 6.19 39.91 23.55
N VAL A 480 6.85 39.08 22.75
CA VAL A 480 7.06 39.31 21.31
C VAL A 480 6.62 38.13 20.46
N ALA A 481 6.55 36.92 21.04
CA ALA A 481 6.07 35.72 20.37
C ALA A 481 5.54 34.69 21.37
N ALA A 482 4.86 33.67 20.87
CA ALA A 482 4.54 32.46 21.62
C ALA A 482 4.84 31.23 20.76
N ALA A 483 5.14 30.10 21.39
CA ALA A 483 5.32 28.81 20.72
C ALA A 483 4.51 27.72 21.43
N THR A 484 4.17 26.65 20.73
CA THR A 484 3.55 25.45 21.32
C THR A 484 4.58 24.33 21.38
N THR A 485 4.65 23.62 22.51
CA THR A 485 5.55 22.48 22.67
C THR A 485 5.07 21.28 21.84
N GLY A 486 6.00 20.62 21.15
CA GLY A 486 5.72 19.38 20.43
C GLY A 486 5.59 18.17 21.34
N ALA A 487 5.42 16.97 20.75
CA ALA A 487 5.34 15.71 21.49
C ALA A 487 6.58 15.42 22.36
N SER A 488 7.75 15.94 21.95
CA SER A 488 9.00 15.84 22.69
C SER A 488 9.18 16.95 23.73
N GLY A 489 8.19 17.83 23.94
CA GLY A 489 8.31 19.01 24.79
C GLY A 489 9.14 20.15 24.18
N ALA A 490 9.75 19.93 23.01
CA ALA A 490 10.55 20.93 22.34
C ALA A 490 9.67 22.04 21.75
N TYR A 491 10.16 23.27 21.77
CA TYR A 491 9.54 24.41 21.13
C TYR A 491 10.57 25.23 20.34
N ARG A 492 10.09 25.98 19.36
CA ARG A 492 10.89 26.90 18.55
C ARG A 492 10.05 28.11 18.18
N ALA A 493 10.62 29.31 18.34
CA ALA A 493 10.03 30.57 17.90
C ALA A 493 11.07 31.38 17.12
N ALA A 494 10.64 32.04 16.04
CA ALA A 494 11.40 33.11 15.41
C ALA A 494 10.90 34.44 15.96
N VAL A 495 11.82 35.29 16.41
CA VAL A 495 11.53 36.55 17.08
C VAL A 495 12.26 37.67 16.34
N ASP A 496 11.51 38.70 15.95
CA ASP A 496 12.09 39.94 15.48
C ASP A 496 12.41 40.85 16.67
N LEU A 497 13.63 41.38 16.69
CA LEU A 497 14.08 42.24 17.79
C LEU A 497 13.36 43.59 17.72
N PRO A 498 12.85 44.10 18.86
CA PRO A 498 12.38 45.48 18.96
C PRO A 498 13.46 46.47 18.50
N SER A 499 13.08 47.57 17.86
CA SER A 499 14.04 48.55 17.32
C SER A 499 14.87 49.29 18.40
N ASP A 500 14.45 49.19 19.67
CA ASP A 500 15.18 49.67 20.85
C ASP A 500 16.09 48.62 21.50
N ALA A 501 16.01 47.35 21.07
CA ALA A 501 16.83 46.24 21.57
C ALA A 501 18.05 46.00 20.67
N SER A 502 19.19 45.65 21.27
CA SER A 502 20.42 45.30 20.54
C SER A 502 20.80 43.86 20.83
N VAL A 503 21.16 43.08 19.81
CA VAL A 503 21.57 41.66 19.92
C VAL A 503 22.64 41.44 21.00
N GLU A 504 23.57 42.39 21.14
CA GLU A 504 24.70 42.32 22.08
C GLU A 504 24.29 42.42 23.57
N ASN A 505 23.11 42.97 23.88
CA ASN A 505 22.66 43.24 25.25
C ASN A 505 21.25 42.73 25.57
N ALA A 506 20.49 42.31 24.56
CA ALA A 506 19.12 41.86 24.74
C ALA A 506 19.09 40.50 25.45
N THR A 507 18.16 40.39 26.41
CA THR A 507 17.93 39.16 27.16
C THR A 507 16.61 38.54 26.72
N VAL A 508 16.65 37.28 26.29
CA VAL A 508 15.46 36.51 25.93
C VAL A 508 14.99 35.75 27.17
N SER A 509 13.74 35.93 27.56
CA SER A 509 13.08 35.15 28.59
C SER A 509 11.90 34.38 28.00
N VAL A 510 11.75 33.13 28.37
CA VAL A 510 10.59 32.30 28.02
C VAL A 510 9.88 31.90 29.29
N ALA A 511 8.56 31.93 29.29
CA ALA A 511 7.73 31.56 30.43
C ALA A 511 6.60 30.61 30.02
N PHE A 512 6.36 29.62 30.87
CA PHE A 512 5.19 28.76 30.90
C PHE A 512 4.39 29.13 32.15
N ASP A 513 3.11 29.48 32.01
CA ASP A 513 2.29 29.99 33.13
C ASP A 513 1.55 28.88 33.91
N GLY A 514 1.45 27.67 33.36
CA GLY A 514 0.74 26.54 33.97
C GLY A 514 -0.77 26.74 34.12
N GLU A 515 -1.36 27.83 33.63
CA GLU A 515 -2.74 28.17 33.95
C GLU A 515 -3.72 27.16 33.32
N GLY A 516 -4.64 26.64 34.14
CA GLY A 516 -5.62 25.64 33.68
C GLY A 516 -5.02 24.25 33.47
N THR A 517 -3.78 24.01 33.89
CA THR A 517 -3.10 22.72 33.80
C THR A 517 -2.81 22.10 35.17
N ASN A 518 -2.42 20.82 35.20
CA ASN A 518 -1.82 20.18 36.38
C ASN A 518 -0.29 20.32 36.40
N LEU A 519 0.26 21.38 35.82
CA LEU A 519 1.68 21.66 35.79
C LEU A 519 1.95 23.01 36.46
N GLU A 520 3.01 23.09 37.27
CA GLU A 520 3.48 24.35 37.85
C GLU A 520 4.12 25.23 36.77
N PRO A 521 4.03 26.57 36.90
CA PRO A 521 4.71 27.49 36.00
C PRO A 521 6.23 27.35 36.06
N SER A 522 6.90 27.68 34.96
CA SER A 522 8.36 27.74 34.89
C SER A 522 8.84 28.83 33.93
N ASP A 523 10.02 29.39 34.20
CA ASP A 523 10.64 30.42 33.37
C ASP A 523 12.12 30.16 33.15
N ALA A 524 12.64 30.65 32.03
CA ALA A 524 14.03 30.47 31.64
C ALA A 524 14.55 31.71 30.91
N THR A 525 15.84 32.00 31.04
CA THR A 525 16.47 33.18 30.44
C THR A 525 17.78 32.82 29.72
N ALA A 526 18.00 33.39 28.54
CA ALA A 526 19.24 33.25 27.77
C ALA A 526 19.69 34.57 27.13
N SER A 527 21.01 34.75 27.04
CA SER A 527 21.63 35.77 26.21
C SER A 527 21.68 35.31 24.74
N ILE A 528 21.53 36.24 23.80
CA ILE A 528 21.58 35.92 22.37
C ILE A 528 23.03 35.61 21.96
N ARG A 529 23.26 34.45 21.35
CA ARG A 529 24.55 34.09 20.78
C ARG A 529 24.63 34.59 19.33
N LEU A 530 25.65 35.39 19.02
CA LEU A 530 25.92 35.86 17.66
C LEU A 530 26.55 34.75 16.82
N SER A 531 26.13 34.65 15.55
CA SER A 531 26.61 33.62 14.61
C SER A 531 28.10 33.74 14.23
N ASN A 532 28.78 34.83 14.63
CA ASN A 532 30.17 35.13 14.26
C ASN A 532 31.21 34.99 15.39
N ALA A 533 30.89 34.33 16.52
CA ALA A 533 31.90 34.08 17.56
C ALA A 533 32.74 32.83 17.24
N PRO A 534 34.06 32.93 16.97
CA PRO A 534 34.94 31.75 16.91
C PRO A 534 35.06 31.12 18.30
N ASP A 535 35.16 29.78 18.35
CA ASP A 535 35.40 29.01 19.58
C ASP A 535 36.58 29.60 20.36
N GLY A 536 36.26 30.24 21.49
CA GLY A 536 37.24 30.74 22.44
C GLY A 536 37.63 29.63 23.42
N ASP A 537 38.80 29.04 23.21
CA ASP A 537 39.50 28.23 24.21
C ASP A 537 39.59 28.98 25.55
N GLY A 538 38.81 28.54 26.54
CA GLY A 538 38.78 29.06 27.89
C GLY A 538 38.83 27.93 28.91
N ALA A 539 40.03 27.41 29.17
CA ALA A 539 40.27 26.46 30.26
C ALA A 539 40.05 27.15 31.63
N GLY A 540 39.00 26.75 32.34
CA GLY A 540 38.71 27.12 33.73
C GLY A 540 37.90 26.03 34.44
N ASN A 541 38.59 25.23 35.24
CA ASN A 541 38.12 24.01 35.89
C ASN A 541 37.04 24.21 36.98
N GLY A 542 35.87 23.55 36.85
CA GLY A 542 34.87 23.37 37.91
C GLY A 542 33.80 22.34 37.50
N ALA A 543 33.70 21.23 38.24
CA ALA A 543 32.97 20.02 37.88
C ALA A 543 31.43 20.14 37.95
N SER A 544 30.72 19.51 36.99
CA SER A 544 29.66 18.47 37.17
C SER A 544 28.64 18.50 36.02
N GLY A 545 28.44 17.36 35.33
CA GLY A 545 27.21 17.05 34.58
C GLY A 545 27.17 17.43 33.10
N GLY A 546 27.94 16.74 32.25
CA GLY A 546 27.71 16.74 30.80
C GLY A 546 26.90 15.52 30.38
N LEU A 547 26.05 15.67 29.36
CA LEU A 547 25.69 14.76 28.26
C LEU A 547 24.74 15.54 27.29
N PRO A 548 24.32 15.04 26.11
CA PRO A 548 25.09 15.05 24.85
C PRO A 548 24.19 15.35 23.61
N PHE A 549 24.50 16.32 22.74
CA PHE A 549 23.70 16.44 21.50
C PHE A 549 24.57 16.49 20.24
N ASP A 550 24.32 15.49 19.39
CA ASP A 550 24.67 15.43 17.97
C ASP A 550 23.72 16.39 17.20
N PRO A 551 24.21 17.21 16.26
CA PRO A 551 23.40 18.21 15.55
C PRO A 551 22.42 17.64 14.50
N LEU A 552 22.07 16.35 14.56
CA LEU A 552 21.19 15.69 13.59
C LEU A 552 19.77 15.36 14.10
N ASP A 553 19.43 15.67 15.35
CA ASP A 553 18.08 15.39 15.90
C ASP A 553 17.05 16.53 15.71
N LEU A 554 17.30 17.44 14.77
CA LEU A 554 16.49 18.65 14.55
C LEU A 554 15.78 18.66 13.19
N ALA A 555 15.11 17.57 12.83
CA ALA A 555 14.38 17.46 11.55
C ALA A 555 12.86 17.70 11.65
N TRP A 556 12.23 17.75 12.83
CA TRP A 556 10.77 17.87 12.92
C TRP A 556 10.31 18.87 13.98
N VAL A 557 10.27 20.16 13.63
CA VAL A 557 9.39 21.16 14.28
C VAL A 557 8.92 22.17 13.23
N VAL A 558 7.72 21.94 12.68
CA VAL A 558 6.92 22.97 12.02
C VAL A 558 5.52 22.90 12.61
N ALA A 559 5.13 23.88 13.43
CA ALA A 559 3.74 24.39 13.54
C ALA A 559 3.61 25.53 14.57
N GLY A 560 3.04 26.67 14.11
CA GLY A 560 2.39 27.72 14.90
C GLY A 560 3.30 28.87 15.36
N THR A 561 3.08 30.16 15.06
CA THR A 561 1.92 30.92 14.57
C THR A 561 2.38 32.31 14.08
N ALA A 562 1.76 32.87 13.02
CA ALA A 562 1.34 34.28 12.98
C ALA A 562 0.43 34.57 11.76
N VAL A 563 -0.86 34.78 12.04
CA VAL A 563 -1.83 35.38 11.13
C VAL A 563 -1.69 36.90 11.23
N VAL A 564 -1.45 37.58 10.10
CA VAL A 564 -2.32 38.62 9.49
C VAL A 564 -1.52 39.25 8.33
N GLY A 565 -2.00 39.08 7.09
CA GLY A 565 -1.88 40.14 6.08
C GLY A 565 -1.37 39.81 4.68
N LEU A 566 -1.86 38.76 3.99
CA LEU A 566 -2.31 38.87 2.59
C LEU A 566 -2.87 37.55 2.07
N VAL A 567 -4.00 37.65 1.37
CA VAL A 567 -4.73 36.58 0.72
C VAL A 567 -4.04 36.20 -0.59
N ALA A 568 -4.10 34.89 -0.89
CA ALA A 568 -3.91 34.19 -2.17
C ALA A 568 -2.57 33.45 -2.39
N ALA A 569 -2.72 32.17 -2.74
CA ALA A 569 -1.77 31.25 -3.38
C ALA A 569 -0.90 30.35 -2.48
N VAL A 570 -1.48 29.28 -1.89
CA VAL A 570 -0.90 27.91 -1.87
C VAL A 570 -2.05 26.90 -1.69
N LEU A 571 -2.35 26.11 -2.73
CA LEU A 571 -2.98 24.79 -2.59
C LEU A 571 -2.19 23.67 -3.26
N LEU A 572 -0.93 23.87 -3.63
CA LEU A 572 -0.13 22.83 -4.28
C LEU A 572 1.36 22.98 -3.93
N ARG A 573 1.89 22.12 -3.05
CA ARG A 573 3.09 21.29 -3.32
C ARG A 573 3.65 20.54 -2.10
N ARG A 574 4.00 19.26 -2.39
CA ARG A 574 4.81 18.25 -1.68
C ARG A 574 3.97 17.30 -0.82
N ASN A 575 3.67 16.08 -1.28
CA ASN A 575 4.59 14.98 -1.67
C ASN A 575 5.72 14.74 -0.66
N ASP A 576 5.49 13.67 0.10
CA ASP A 576 6.42 12.59 0.50
C ASP A 576 7.51 12.91 1.52
N ALA A 577 7.79 12.06 2.52
CA ALA A 577 7.27 10.73 2.88
C ALA A 577 7.74 10.45 4.33
N ASP A 578 7.15 9.45 4.99
CA ASP A 578 7.94 8.55 5.81
C ASP A 578 7.42 7.10 5.66
N ASP A 579 8.42 6.24 5.48
CA ASP A 579 8.51 4.78 5.48
C ASP A 579 7.70 4.07 6.61
N ALA A 580 7.38 2.78 6.59
CA ALA A 580 7.81 1.65 5.77
C ALA A 580 6.91 0.43 6.06
N ALA A 581 7.03 -0.55 5.16
CA ALA A 581 6.84 -1.99 5.39
C ALA A 581 5.41 -2.49 5.62
N ALA A 582 4.89 -3.22 4.63
CA ALA A 582 4.99 -4.68 4.63
C ALA A 582 4.32 -5.28 3.39
N ALA A 583 5.01 -6.26 2.81
CA ALA A 583 4.45 -7.50 2.26
C ALA A 583 3.12 -7.42 1.50
N THR A 584 3.18 -7.59 0.18
CA THR A 584 2.03 -8.07 -0.60
C THR A 584 2.52 -9.17 -1.52
N VAL A 585 2.21 -10.41 -1.17
CA VAL A 585 1.05 -11.16 -1.66
C VAL A 585 1.36 -11.75 -3.02
N ALA A 586 1.65 -13.04 -2.93
CA ALA A 586 1.25 -14.10 -3.82
C ALA A 586 0.56 -13.65 -5.10
N GLU A 587 1.31 -13.59 -6.19
CA GLU A 587 1.30 -14.58 -7.30
C GLU A 587 0.02 -15.02 -8.02
N SER A 588 -0.23 -14.52 -9.23
CA SER A 588 -0.57 -15.34 -10.42
C SER A 588 -1.96 -15.37 -11.10
N ALA A 589 -1.74 -15.55 -12.41
CA ALA A 589 -2.41 -15.91 -13.65
C ALA A 589 -3.77 -15.26 -14.10
N ALA A 590 -3.88 -14.82 -15.36
CA ALA A 590 -4.19 -15.51 -16.63
C ALA A 590 -5.71 -15.66 -16.90
N THR A 591 -6.29 -16.07 -18.04
CA THR A 591 -5.82 -16.86 -19.18
C THR A 591 -6.89 -16.80 -20.31
N GLU A 592 -6.56 -17.42 -21.46
CA GLU A 592 -7.41 -18.25 -22.36
C GLU A 592 -8.14 -17.55 -23.53
N SER A 593 -8.34 -18.13 -24.73
CA SER A 593 -7.82 -19.30 -25.49
C SER A 593 -8.55 -19.35 -26.85
N ASP A 594 -7.89 -19.78 -27.93
CA ASP A 594 -8.50 -20.47 -29.08
C ASP A 594 -7.42 -21.24 -29.89
N GLU A 595 -7.72 -22.44 -30.39
CA GLU A 595 -6.81 -23.35 -31.13
C GLU A 595 -7.53 -23.87 -32.41
N PRO A 596 -6.88 -24.50 -33.42
CA PRO A 596 -5.48 -24.48 -33.84
C PRO A 596 -5.32 -24.22 -35.37
N ALA A 597 -4.22 -23.59 -35.77
CA ALA A 597 -3.66 -23.76 -37.11
C ALA A 597 -2.14 -23.80 -36.95
N GLU A 598 -1.50 -24.94 -37.18
CA GLU A 598 -0.04 -24.99 -37.23
C GLU A 598 0.45 -24.11 -38.38
N PRO A 599 1.22 -23.02 -38.12
CA PRO A 599 1.93 -22.34 -39.18
C PRO A 599 3.36 -22.86 -39.22
N GLU A 600 3.85 -23.12 -40.44
CA GLU A 600 5.26 -23.39 -40.65
C GLU A 600 6.11 -22.21 -40.13
N PRO A 601 7.19 -22.47 -39.37
CA PRO A 601 7.90 -21.43 -38.62
C PRO A 601 8.59 -20.39 -39.51
N ALA A 602 8.95 -20.74 -40.76
CA ALA A 602 9.72 -19.86 -41.64
C ALA A 602 8.93 -18.67 -42.23
N ALA A 603 7.59 -18.76 -42.31
CA ALA A 603 6.79 -17.71 -42.95
C ALA A 603 6.54 -16.48 -42.06
N THR A 604 6.60 -16.66 -40.73
CA THR A 604 6.30 -15.60 -39.73
C THR A 604 7.51 -14.71 -39.46
N GLU A 605 8.73 -15.24 -39.65
CA GLU A 605 9.98 -14.54 -39.38
C GLU A 605 10.34 -13.52 -40.47
N ALA A 606 10.15 -13.91 -41.75
CA ALA A 606 10.28 -13.00 -42.89
C ALA A 606 9.29 -11.82 -42.77
N SER A 607 8.07 -12.09 -42.28
CA SER A 607 7.05 -11.06 -42.03
C SER A 607 7.47 -10.02 -40.98
N ALA A 608 8.26 -10.39 -39.97
CA ALA A 608 8.73 -9.45 -38.95
C ALA A 608 9.87 -8.54 -39.47
N LEU A 609 10.78 -9.09 -40.27
CA LEU A 609 11.87 -8.31 -40.89
C LEU A 609 11.38 -7.42 -42.04
N ASP A 610 10.30 -7.79 -42.71
CA ASP A 610 9.60 -6.93 -43.65
C ASP A 610 8.89 -5.78 -42.92
N SER A 611 8.22 -6.06 -41.80
CA SER A 611 7.58 -5.03 -40.96
C SER A 611 8.60 -4.03 -40.38
N ALA A 612 9.82 -4.49 -40.07
CA ALA A 612 10.91 -3.62 -39.65
C ALA A 612 11.39 -2.68 -40.77
N ALA A 613 11.38 -3.14 -42.02
CA ALA A 613 11.72 -2.30 -43.18
C ALA A 613 10.62 -1.30 -43.53
N ASP A 614 9.35 -1.69 -43.40
CA ASP A 614 8.22 -0.76 -43.55
C ASP A 614 8.31 0.37 -42.50
N ALA A 615 8.68 0.05 -41.26
CA ALA A 615 8.89 1.06 -40.22
C ALA A 615 10.06 2.03 -40.54
N LEU A 616 11.12 1.57 -41.23
CA LEU A 616 12.18 2.45 -41.73
C LEU A 616 11.69 3.38 -42.83
N ASP A 617 10.91 2.85 -43.78
CA ASP A 617 10.37 3.62 -44.90
C ASP A 617 9.36 4.69 -44.43
N GLU A 618 8.70 4.45 -43.28
CA GLU A 618 7.82 5.40 -42.58
C GLU A 618 8.58 6.42 -41.71
N GLY A 619 9.91 6.35 -41.62
CA GLY A 619 10.74 7.26 -40.83
C GLY A 619 10.68 6.99 -39.32
N ARG A 620 10.51 5.73 -38.91
CA ARG A 620 10.46 5.26 -37.51
C ARG A 620 11.65 4.34 -37.20
N PRO A 621 12.88 4.87 -37.14
CA PRO A 621 14.10 4.06 -37.06
C PRO A 621 14.24 3.26 -35.76
N ASN A 622 13.72 3.76 -34.63
CA ASN A 622 13.76 3.01 -33.36
C ASN A 622 12.84 1.79 -33.40
N ASP A 623 11.61 1.96 -33.91
CA ASP A 623 10.63 0.87 -34.00
C ASP A 623 11.12 -0.22 -34.96
N ALA A 624 11.77 0.16 -36.05
CA ALA A 624 12.39 -0.77 -36.97
C ALA A 624 13.44 -1.67 -36.30
N VAL A 625 14.32 -1.09 -35.48
CA VAL A 625 15.36 -1.85 -34.75
C VAL A 625 14.73 -2.77 -33.69
N VAL A 626 13.69 -2.31 -33.00
CA VAL A 626 12.96 -3.11 -31.99
C VAL A 626 12.27 -4.31 -32.63
N VAL A 627 11.58 -4.09 -33.75
CA VAL A 627 10.87 -5.15 -34.48
C VAL A 627 11.86 -6.15 -35.09
N ALA A 628 12.97 -5.67 -35.67
CA ALA A 628 14.01 -6.53 -36.22
C ALA A 628 14.67 -7.41 -35.16
N TYR A 629 14.99 -6.86 -33.97
CA TYR A 629 15.54 -7.64 -32.85
C TYR A 629 14.55 -8.68 -32.32
N ALA A 630 13.25 -8.33 -32.21
CA ALA A 630 12.21 -9.29 -31.82
C ALA A 630 12.05 -10.44 -32.82
N GLY A 631 12.25 -10.16 -34.13
CA GLY A 631 12.31 -11.18 -35.17
C GLY A 631 13.47 -12.15 -34.97
N VAL A 632 14.69 -11.62 -34.76
CA VAL A 632 15.90 -12.43 -34.49
C VAL A 632 15.75 -13.25 -33.22
N ARG A 633 15.22 -12.66 -32.14
CA ARG A 633 15.03 -13.35 -30.86
C ARG A 633 14.09 -14.54 -30.98
N ARG A 634 13.01 -14.39 -31.76
CA ARG A 634 12.06 -15.47 -32.03
C ARG A 634 12.69 -16.57 -32.89
N ALA A 635 13.44 -16.19 -33.93
CA ALA A 635 14.09 -17.14 -34.84
C ALA A 635 15.18 -17.97 -34.14
N LEU A 636 16.06 -17.32 -33.37
CA LEU A 636 17.18 -17.99 -32.72
C LEU A 636 16.84 -18.61 -31.35
N GLY A 637 15.83 -18.08 -30.64
CA GLY A 637 15.44 -18.58 -29.32
C GLY A 637 14.95 -20.02 -29.33
N ALA A 638 14.16 -20.38 -30.35
CA ALA A 638 13.72 -21.76 -30.56
C ALA A 638 14.88 -22.70 -30.95
N ALA A 639 15.83 -22.22 -31.75
CA ALA A 639 16.99 -23.00 -32.21
C ALA A 639 18.03 -23.25 -31.10
N ALA A 640 18.17 -22.33 -30.16
CA ALA A 640 19.12 -22.42 -29.04
C ALA A 640 18.51 -22.95 -27.73
N GLY A 641 17.19 -23.18 -27.67
CA GLY A 641 16.50 -23.67 -26.48
C GLY A 641 16.58 -22.70 -25.30
N ILE A 642 16.59 -21.40 -25.59
CA ILE A 642 16.76 -20.33 -24.59
C ILE A 642 15.39 -19.94 -24.06
N ASP A 643 15.27 -19.85 -22.73
CA ASP A 643 14.05 -19.45 -22.03
C ASP A 643 13.65 -18.00 -22.33
N ASP A 644 12.35 -17.73 -22.47
CA ASP A 644 11.81 -16.42 -22.82
C ASP A 644 12.11 -15.35 -21.75
N ALA A 645 12.44 -15.74 -20.52
CA ALA A 645 12.81 -14.83 -19.43
C ALA A 645 14.26 -14.31 -19.48
N ALA A 646 15.07 -14.74 -20.45
CA ALA A 646 16.45 -14.24 -20.59
C ALA A 646 16.48 -12.73 -20.86
N THR A 647 17.43 -12.01 -20.25
CA THR A 647 17.70 -10.61 -20.63
C THR A 647 18.28 -10.58 -22.05
N HIS A 648 18.18 -9.45 -22.76
CA HIS A 648 18.62 -9.36 -24.16
C HIS A 648 20.14 -9.61 -24.33
N TRP A 649 20.97 -9.22 -23.34
CA TRP A 649 22.39 -9.57 -23.31
C TRP A 649 22.65 -11.03 -22.95
N GLU A 650 21.90 -11.60 -22.00
CA GLU A 650 22.01 -13.03 -21.72
C GLU A 650 21.55 -13.90 -22.89
N PHE A 651 20.55 -13.44 -23.66
CA PHE A 651 20.14 -14.06 -24.91
C PHE A 651 21.28 -14.01 -25.95
N CYS A 652 21.92 -12.85 -26.09
CA CYS A 652 23.09 -12.67 -26.95
C CYS A 652 24.23 -13.64 -26.60
N ASP A 653 24.68 -13.63 -25.35
CA ASP A 653 25.77 -14.50 -24.86
C ASP A 653 25.45 -15.98 -25.10
N ARG A 654 24.22 -16.42 -24.80
CA ARG A 654 23.82 -17.82 -24.98
C ARG A 654 23.73 -18.22 -26.46
N CYS A 655 23.29 -17.33 -27.34
CA CYS A 655 23.29 -17.59 -28.78
C CYS A 655 24.71 -17.64 -29.35
N VAL A 656 25.62 -16.80 -28.86
CA VAL A 656 27.05 -16.83 -29.24
C VAL A 656 27.72 -18.11 -28.75
N ASP A 657 27.49 -18.49 -27.49
CA ASP A 657 28.01 -19.72 -26.89
C ASP A 657 27.47 -20.99 -27.59
N ALA A 658 26.22 -20.95 -28.03
CA ALA A 658 25.59 -22.02 -28.81
C ALA A 658 26.07 -22.05 -30.28
N GLY A 659 26.78 -21.01 -30.74
CA GLY A 659 27.28 -20.89 -32.10
C GLY A 659 26.20 -20.73 -33.17
N VAL A 660 25.00 -20.26 -32.79
CA VAL A 660 23.84 -20.13 -33.70
C VAL A 660 23.83 -18.82 -34.49
N ALA A 661 24.69 -17.86 -34.14
CA ALA A 661 24.89 -16.61 -34.88
C ALA A 661 26.31 -16.04 -34.67
N PRO A 662 26.83 -15.18 -35.57
CA PRO A 662 28.10 -14.49 -35.38
C PRO A 662 28.06 -13.53 -34.19
N ALA A 663 29.06 -13.59 -33.30
CA ALA A 663 29.11 -12.78 -32.08
C ALA A 663 29.03 -11.27 -32.35
N GLU A 664 29.85 -10.77 -33.26
CA GLU A 664 29.90 -9.33 -33.57
C GLU A 664 28.55 -8.81 -34.11
N ALA A 665 27.82 -9.61 -34.88
CA ALA A 665 26.52 -9.22 -35.43
C ALA A 665 25.42 -9.19 -34.36
N LEU A 666 25.42 -10.18 -33.46
CA LEU A 666 24.41 -10.30 -32.41
C LEU A 666 24.63 -9.29 -31.27
N GLU A 667 25.88 -9.02 -30.91
CA GLU A 667 26.24 -7.98 -29.95
C GLU A 667 25.88 -6.58 -30.48
N SER A 668 26.19 -6.30 -31.76
CA SER A 668 25.85 -5.04 -32.41
C SER A 668 24.33 -4.82 -32.45
N LEU A 669 23.57 -5.85 -32.81
CA LEU A 669 22.11 -5.79 -32.83
C LEU A 669 21.50 -5.61 -31.44
N THR A 670 22.03 -6.31 -30.43
CA THR A 670 21.57 -6.20 -29.04
C THR A 670 21.83 -4.80 -28.46
N ALA A 671 23.01 -4.23 -28.72
CA ALA A 671 23.32 -2.84 -28.33
C ALA A 671 22.46 -1.81 -29.08
N GLY A 672 22.14 -2.06 -30.35
CA GLY A 672 21.23 -1.25 -31.15
C GLY A 672 19.81 -1.25 -30.58
N TYR A 673 19.31 -2.42 -30.20
CA TYR A 673 18.02 -2.60 -29.54
C TYR A 673 17.94 -1.86 -28.21
N GLU A 674 18.95 -1.98 -27.35
CA GLU A 674 18.97 -1.25 -26.07
C GLU A 674 18.89 0.26 -26.24
N ARG A 675 19.62 0.78 -27.23
CA ARG A 675 19.59 2.21 -27.55
C ARG A 675 18.21 2.64 -28.06
N ALA A 676 17.63 1.88 -28.98
CA ALA A 676 16.32 2.17 -29.55
C ALA A 676 15.18 2.08 -28.53
N ALA A 677 15.23 1.11 -27.62
CA ALA A 677 14.15 0.82 -26.67
C ALA A 677 14.27 1.55 -25.33
N TYR A 678 15.49 1.79 -24.82
CA TYR A 678 15.69 2.21 -23.42
C TYR A 678 16.51 3.49 -23.23
N SER A 679 17.24 3.98 -24.24
CA SER A 679 18.14 5.13 -24.01
C SER A 679 17.48 6.51 -24.19
N GLY A 680 16.22 6.57 -24.63
CA GLY A 680 15.50 7.83 -24.89
C GLY A 680 16.11 8.70 -26.02
N LEU A 681 17.01 8.15 -26.84
CA LEU A 681 17.65 8.82 -27.97
C LEU A 681 17.24 8.13 -29.27
N SER A 682 16.99 8.90 -30.33
CA SER A 682 16.67 8.35 -31.66
C SER A 682 17.93 7.79 -32.33
N VAL A 683 17.85 6.55 -32.81
CA VAL A 683 18.81 5.95 -33.74
C VAL A 683 18.66 6.63 -35.10
N SER A 684 19.76 6.90 -35.81
CA SER A 684 19.68 7.52 -37.14
C SER A 684 19.11 6.53 -38.16
N ASP A 685 18.42 7.00 -39.20
CA ASP A 685 17.85 6.13 -40.24
C ASP A 685 18.93 5.26 -40.92
N ALA A 686 20.16 5.77 -41.02
CA ALA A 686 21.29 5.04 -41.59
C ALA A 686 21.74 3.89 -40.66
N ASP A 687 21.88 4.15 -39.35
CA ASP A 687 22.28 3.13 -38.38
C ASP A 687 21.17 2.08 -38.19
N ALA A 688 19.90 2.51 -38.21
CA ALA A 688 18.76 1.61 -38.11
C ALA A 688 18.63 0.70 -39.35
N ALA A 689 18.87 1.24 -40.55
CA ALA A 689 18.92 0.42 -41.77
C ALA A 689 20.06 -0.62 -41.73
N GLU A 690 21.23 -0.26 -41.21
CA GLU A 690 22.35 -1.21 -41.04
C GLU A 690 22.02 -2.31 -40.03
N LEU A 691 21.34 -1.98 -38.93
CA LEU A 691 20.92 -2.95 -37.91
C LEU A 691 19.81 -3.89 -38.42
N VAL A 692 18.84 -3.39 -39.18
CA VAL A 692 17.80 -4.24 -39.80
C VAL A 692 18.40 -5.21 -40.82
N GLU A 693 19.39 -4.76 -41.60
CA GLU A 693 20.09 -5.66 -42.54
C GLU A 693 20.98 -6.68 -41.81
N THR A 694 21.61 -6.26 -40.72
CA THR A 694 22.34 -7.17 -39.82
C THR A 694 21.40 -8.25 -39.27
N ALA A 695 20.20 -7.88 -38.83
CA ALA A 695 19.17 -8.82 -38.36
C ALA A 695 18.74 -9.81 -39.45
N ARG A 696 18.56 -9.36 -40.71
CA ARG A 696 18.28 -10.27 -41.84
C ARG A 696 19.39 -11.28 -42.07
N SER A 697 20.65 -10.82 -42.05
CA SER A 697 21.81 -11.70 -42.27
C SER A 697 21.97 -12.77 -41.19
N VAL A 698 21.52 -12.47 -39.96
CA VAL A 698 21.57 -13.39 -38.81
C VAL A 698 20.48 -14.46 -38.89
N VAL A 699 19.27 -14.12 -39.37
CA VAL A 699 18.14 -15.06 -39.50
C VAL A 699 18.25 -15.92 -40.76
N ALA A 700 18.82 -15.39 -41.85
CA ALA A 700 19.01 -16.10 -43.10
C ALA A 700 20.47 -15.94 -43.60
N PRO A 701 21.43 -16.71 -43.08
CA PRO A 701 22.80 -16.67 -43.61
C PRO A 701 22.78 -17.20 -45.06
N ASP A 702 23.14 -16.35 -46.01
CA ASP A 702 23.14 -16.67 -47.44
C ASP A 702 23.85 -18.00 -47.76
N GLU A 703 23.11 -18.99 -48.28
CA GLU A 703 23.64 -20.26 -48.82
C GLU A 703 24.35 -20.05 -50.18
N THR A 704 25.29 -19.11 -50.26
CA THR A 704 26.04 -18.84 -51.51
C THR A 704 27.56 -18.92 -51.34
N GLY A 705 28.03 -19.89 -50.55
CA GLY A 705 29.46 -19.99 -50.29
C GLY A 705 30.06 -21.36 -49.96
N LEU A 706 29.60 -22.50 -50.47
CA LEU A 706 30.44 -23.72 -50.48
C LEU A 706 30.28 -24.58 -51.77
N PRO A 707 31.37 -25.18 -52.28
CA PRO A 707 31.51 -25.64 -53.65
C PRO A 707 30.96 -27.06 -53.91
N GLU A 708 30.62 -27.33 -55.18
CA GLU A 708 30.29 -28.65 -55.70
C GLU A 708 31.29 -29.73 -55.25
N SER A 709 30.79 -30.85 -54.71
CA SER A 709 31.53 -32.10 -54.57
C SER A 709 30.59 -33.31 -54.53
N SER A 710 30.37 -33.86 -55.73
CA SER A 710 30.42 -35.30 -56.05
C SER A 710 29.44 -36.28 -55.41
N ASP A 711 28.39 -36.53 -56.18
CA ASP A 711 27.87 -37.85 -56.58
C ASP A 711 28.67 -39.11 -56.15
N SER A 712 28.04 -39.95 -55.34
CA SER A 712 28.14 -41.43 -55.29
C SER A 712 27.13 -41.90 -54.22
N GLY A 713 26.09 -42.69 -54.47
CA GLY A 713 25.93 -43.78 -55.41
C GLY A 713 26.22 -45.09 -54.71
N ASP A 714 25.26 -45.67 -53.98
CA ASP A 714 25.05 -47.13 -53.99
C ASP A 714 23.68 -47.53 -53.40
N ALA A 715 23.16 -48.61 -53.96
CA ALA A 715 21.84 -49.20 -53.80
C ALA A 715 21.80 -50.27 -52.69
N ALA A 716 20.64 -50.95 -52.62
CA ALA A 716 20.34 -52.22 -51.92
C ALA A 716 19.85 -52.03 -50.47
N ASP A 717 18.83 -52.73 -49.96
CA ASP A 717 17.98 -53.83 -50.44
C ASP A 717 16.79 -53.93 -49.47
N ALA A 718 15.71 -54.54 -49.94
CA ALA A 718 14.51 -54.85 -49.20
C ALA A 718 14.75 -55.84 -48.04
N SER A 719 13.94 -55.77 -46.99
CA SER A 719 13.50 -56.95 -46.25
C SER A 719 12.17 -56.74 -45.55
N GLU A 720 11.28 -57.67 -45.85
CA GLU A 720 9.92 -57.89 -45.39
C GLU A 720 9.82 -58.32 -43.89
N PRO A 721 8.59 -58.42 -43.34
CA PRO A 721 8.28 -58.34 -41.92
C PRO A 721 8.05 -59.71 -41.25
N VAL A 722 8.17 -59.76 -39.91
CA VAL A 722 7.65 -60.86 -39.07
C VAL A 722 7.26 -60.30 -37.68
N GLY A 723 5.98 -60.30 -37.33
CA GLY A 723 5.53 -60.33 -35.93
C GLY A 723 5.36 -61.77 -35.44
N PRO A 724 4.61 -62.07 -34.37
CA PRO A 724 4.41 -61.37 -33.09
C PRO A 724 4.96 -62.25 -31.93
N VAL A 725 4.68 -61.92 -30.65
CA VAL A 725 4.25 -62.84 -29.56
C VAL A 725 4.28 -62.10 -28.20
N GLU A 726 3.12 -62.19 -27.52
CA GLU A 726 2.73 -61.87 -26.12
C GLU A 726 2.78 -60.44 -25.58
#